data_AF-A0A830E6V2-F1
#
_entry.id   AF-A0A830E6V2-F1
#
_cell.length_a   1.000
_cell.length_b   1.000
_cell.length_c   1.000
_cell.angle_alpha   90.00
_cell.angle_beta   90.00
_cell.angle_gamma   90.00
#
_symmetry.space_group_name_H-M   'P 1'
#
loop_
_entity.id
_entity.type
_entity.pdbx_description
1 polymer ?
#
loop_
_entity_poly.entity_id
_entity_poly.type
_entity_poly.pdbx_seq_one_letter_code
_entity_poly.pdbx_strand_id
1 'polypeptide(L)'
;MSTNSPIPTLHADRTDDLTSWHESVVESNDDDFSAAKTLTTKLGAHRRDGVVEFGFWTPDLVEAGVPEAAVELELLTPPADLDPGETDHRRVTFDRHRVPTRRVGEYHWAAVEGVRAGTRDTLGALYRLVYEGDDGEERTVQDPVAYSVPFGAFAPAEVYDLDRLDETRADRAYFEALGTDDERVATTDDGGLPRIDPATSMLEIHPGTATERGSLAGLAEVYEGIAAKQRAGDDLAPWERAFAGYDGIQLMPVEPLTENEAEHDFWTVADGSAGEVTVDVARPEMINWGYDIVVSAFSAPNPAVLETGRPDELVDFIAACHDLPRPIKVVFDIALGHADNRGAELLSDRYVLGPGMYGKHLDYTEPTARAVFLEMQERKMDFGADGIRVDGAQDFTSHDPETGEMYHDDDFLAEMDRVTQEVAGTEYRPWMIYEDGRPWPREDWELASSYRALIEQHPHSFQWSPITFAHNTPALLTFWATKWWRVREVGEFGGNWLTGVANHDTVRRGTQIDPTVEFNQSPVNPYLGDDYPETLSEAYDNAASSMLFHCFLPGVPMDFVHANMRAPWGFVRDTDPTWNVKVVSDESKFCYWQVRDEDFEDDRFFRRVKDLGFDSREGLLTFMNALSSAVGATDYDLDVMAAMLSAMDQPLGDDLSAADLEAYGYAWMRDVHDFANLGHWRDEQDDERTAFRLETREFRHDRPWLLADLDADDDYFTYRHPTDGTVLYYGFRTAPDRGDATDSTGGEQLLFAANMEGVPVEVSPATLADDAAGDANAPAVPTDGWEPALVAPGVEEPDGSTAASNPLAVELANGAAVVWRRDP
;
A
#
# COMPACT_ATOMS: atom_id res chain seq x y z
N MET A 1 32.52 29.54 -2.65
CA MET A 1 33.43 29.84 -1.52
C MET A 1 33.67 28.51 -0.83
N SER A 2 34.90 28.02 -0.78
CA SER A 2 35.22 26.73 -0.16
C SER A 2 34.92 26.79 1.33
N THR A 3 33.81 26.19 1.74
CA THR A 3 33.54 25.85 3.14
C THR A 3 34.50 24.73 3.48
N ASN A 4 35.35 24.94 4.50
CA ASN A 4 36.22 23.91 5.08
C ASN A 4 35.35 22.79 5.69
N SER A 5 34.78 21.93 4.85
CA SER A 5 34.28 20.64 5.31
C SER A 5 35.49 19.85 5.81
N PRO A 6 35.44 19.24 7.01
CA PRO A 6 36.52 18.38 7.48
C PRO A 6 36.75 17.27 6.44
N ILE A 7 38.03 16.95 6.19
CA ILE A 7 38.41 15.91 5.23
C ILE A 7 38.05 14.55 5.86
N PRO A 8 37.26 13.69 5.20
CA PRO A 8 36.98 12.36 5.69
C PRO A 8 38.25 11.53 5.89
N THR A 9 38.40 10.96 7.09
CA THR A 9 39.57 10.13 7.43
C THR A 9 39.19 8.92 8.26
N LEU A 10 39.84 7.76 8.00
CA LEU A 10 39.63 6.55 8.79
C LEU A 10 39.94 6.78 10.27
N HIS A 11 38.98 6.48 11.12
CA HIS A 11 39.18 6.32 12.56
C HIS A 11 39.62 4.87 12.83
N ALA A 12 40.94 4.64 12.79
CA ALA A 12 41.52 3.30 12.87
C ALA A 12 41.09 2.51 14.12
N ASP A 13 41.20 3.10 15.32
CA ASP A 13 40.89 2.40 16.57
C ASP A 13 39.41 1.95 16.62
N ARG A 14 38.48 2.82 16.20
CA ARG A 14 37.06 2.51 16.14
C ARG A 14 36.72 1.48 15.06
N THR A 15 37.47 1.47 13.97
CA THR A 15 37.34 0.42 12.94
C THR A 15 37.82 -0.93 13.50
N ASP A 16 38.93 -0.95 14.21
CA ASP A 16 39.44 -2.16 14.85
C ASP A 16 38.47 -2.65 15.97
N ASP A 17 37.81 -1.74 16.68
CA ASP A 17 36.72 -2.05 17.62
C ASP A 17 35.52 -2.73 16.91
N LEU A 18 35.11 -2.25 15.72
CA LEU A 18 34.05 -2.88 14.93
C LEU A 18 34.41 -4.31 14.53
N THR A 19 35.65 -4.53 14.08
CA THR A 19 36.12 -5.88 13.73
C THR A 19 36.17 -6.81 14.94
N SER A 20 36.64 -6.32 16.09
CA SER A 20 36.69 -7.09 17.34
C SER A 20 35.29 -7.40 17.87
N TRP A 21 34.35 -6.46 17.73
CA TRP A 21 32.94 -6.67 18.06
C TRP A 21 32.32 -7.75 17.17
N HIS A 22 32.55 -7.70 15.85
CA HIS A 22 32.07 -8.72 14.92
C HIS A 22 32.55 -10.11 15.32
N GLU A 23 33.86 -10.28 15.56
CA GLU A 23 34.44 -11.57 16.00
C GLU A 23 33.78 -12.05 17.30
N SER A 24 33.59 -11.15 18.27
CA SER A 24 32.91 -11.48 19.53
C SER A 24 31.46 -11.90 19.33
N VAL A 25 30.73 -11.30 18.39
CA VAL A 25 29.33 -11.67 18.07
C VAL A 25 29.29 -13.08 17.50
N VAL A 26 30.15 -13.38 16.52
CA VAL A 26 30.24 -14.72 15.92
C VAL A 26 30.65 -15.78 16.96
N GLU A 27 31.61 -15.48 17.83
CA GLU A 27 32.04 -16.41 18.89
C GLU A 27 30.98 -16.65 19.98
N SER A 28 30.08 -15.68 20.21
CA SER A 28 29.11 -15.73 21.31
C SER A 28 27.75 -16.31 20.93
N ASN A 29 27.49 -16.54 19.65
CA ASN A 29 26.24 -17.11 19.14
C ASN A 29 26.42 -18.56 18.70
N ASP A 30 25.39 -19.37 18.89
CA ASP A 30 25.43 -20.82 18.62
C ASP A 30 25.17 -21.16 17.14
N ASP A 31 24.60 -20.23 16.37
CA ASP A 31 24.24 -20.39 14.97
C ASP A 31 24.41 -19.09 14.15
N ASP A 32 24.54 -19.25 12.84
CA ASP A 32 24.84 -18.16 11.90
C ASP A 32 23.71 -17.14 11.80
N PHE A 33 22.43 -17.55 11.94
CA PHE A 33 21.30 -16.64 11.86
C PHE A 33 21.23 -15.74 13.11
N SER A 34 21.41 -16.32 14.30
CA SER A 34 21.50 -15.55 15.55
C SER A 34 22.66 -14.56 15.54
N ALA A 35 23.82 -14.95 15.02
CA ALA A 35 24.94 -14.03 14.81
C ALA A 35 24.58 -12.93 13.80
N ALA A 36 24.02 -13.30 12.65
CA ALA A 36 23.65 -12.38 11.58
C ALA A 36 22.65 -11.31 12.07
N LYS A 37 21.60 -11.67 12.82
CA LYS A 37 20.65 -10.72 13.42
C LYS A 37 21.33 -9.63 14.25
N THR A 38 22.44 -9.94 14.90
CA THR A 38 23.22 -8.92 15.65
C THR A 38 24.13 -8.11 14.72
N LEU A 39 24.74 -8.75 13.73
CA LEU A 39 25.66 -8.10 12.79
C LEU A 39 24.96 -7.10 11.87
N THR A 40 23.74 -7.40 11.43
CA THR A 40 22.96 -6.57 10.49
C THR A 40 22.60 -5.20 11.07
N THR A 41 22.46 -5.09 12.39
CA THR A 41 22.21 -3.83 13.11
C THR A 41 23.26 -2.73 12.89
N LYS A 42 24.43 -3.10 12.33
CA LYS A 42 25.50 -2.14 12.00
C LYS A 42 25.81 -2.05 10.50
N LEU A 43 25.05 -2.73 9.64
CA LEU A 43 25.16 -2.55 8.20
C LEU A 43 24.63 -1.16 7.78
N GLY A 44 25.12 -0.66 6.66
CA GLY A 44 24.90 0.71 6.22
C GLY A 44 25.66 1.74 7.03
N ALA A 45 25.20 2.98 7.07
CA ALA A 45 25.87 4.10 7.73
C ALA A 45 25.21 4.50 9.07
N HIS A 46 25.99 4.53 10.14
CA HIS A 46 25.54 4.85 11.51
C HIS A 46 26.39 5.96 12.12
N ARG A 47 25.77 7.10 12.42
CA ARG A 47 26.47 8.22 13.08
C ARG A 47 26.51 7.99 14.59
N ARG A 48 27.71 8.00 15.18
CA ARG A 48 27.93 7.83 16.63
C ARG A 48 29.09 8.69 17.10
N ASP A 49 28.86 9.55 18.10
CA ASP A 49 29.90 10.39 18.72
C ASP A 49 30.73 11.24 17.74
N GLY A 50 30.14 11.66 16.62
CA GLY A 50 30.83 12.45 15.58
C GLY A 50 31.67 11.63 14.59
N VAL A 51 31.63 10.30 14.68
CA VAL A 51 32.18 9.33 13.73
C VAL A 51 31.01 8.65 13.01
N VAL A 52 31.20 8.25 11.75
CA VAL A 52 30.22 7.42 11.04
C VAL A 52 30.81 6.01 10.87
N GLU A 53 30.12 5.02 11.41
CA GLU A 53 30.40 3.59 11.25
C GLU A 53 29.71 3.09 9.98
N PHE A 54 30.43 2.35 9.14
CA PHE A 54 29.95 1.76 7.90
C PHE A 54 30.13 0.24 7.95
N GLY A 55 29.09 -0.50 7.56
CA GLY A 55 29.10 -1.95 7.45
C GLY A 55 28.50 -2.43 6.13
N PHE A 56 29.13 -3.40 5.48
CA PHE A 56 28.61 -4.04 4.26
C PHE A 56 28.77 -5.54 4.35
N TRP A 57 27.74 -6.30 3.99
CA TRP A 57 27.86 -7.73 3.70
C TRP A 57 28.09 -7.92 2.21
N THR A 58 29.21 -8.52 1.84
CA THR A 58 29.67 -8.63 0.44
C THR A 58 30.24 -10.03 0.19
N PRO A 59 29.41 -11.09 0.27
CA PRO A 59 29.87 -12.46 0.06
C PRO A 59 30.49 -12.64 -1.33
N ASP A 60 29.91 -12.03 -2.36
CA ASP A 60 30.36 -12.16 -3.76
C ASP A 60 31.80 -11.69 -3.96
N LEU A 61 32.24 -10.65 -3.24
CA LEU A 61 33.62 -10.17 -3.32
C LEU A 61 34.60 -11.20 -2.75
N VAL A 62 34.19 -11.92 -1.70
CA VAL A 62 35.01 -12.98 -1.10
C VAL A 62 35.05 -14.21 -2.01
N GLU A 63 33.91 -14.59 -2.59
CA GLU A 63 33.79 -15.70 -3.54
C GLU A 63 34.59 -15.46 -4.82
N ALA A 64 34.56 -14.23 -5.34
CA ALA A 64 35.38 -13.80 -6.47
C ALA A 64 36.87 -13.65 -6.12
N GLY A 65 37.25 -13.73 -4.85
CA GLY A 65 38.64 -13.63 -4.41
C GLY A 65 39.23 -12.21 -4.44
N VAL A 66 38.37 -11.19 -4.41
CA VAL A 66 38.79 -9.78 -4.41
C VAL A 66 39.63 -9.50 -3.13
N PRO A 67 40.87 -9.00 -3.26
CA PRO A 67 41.70 -8.68 -2.10
C PRO A 67 41.07 -7.56 -1.25
N GLU A 68 41.15 -7.65 0.08
CA GLU A 68 40.66 -6.60 1.00
C GLU A 68 41.22 -5.22 0.65
N ALA A 69 42.51 -5.15 0.32
CA ALA A 69 43.19 -3.90 -0.03
C ALA A 69 42.69 -3.25 -1.34
N ALA A 70 41.87 -3.96 -2.12
CA ALA A 70 41.24 -3.46 -3.34
C ALA A 70 39.83 -2.89 -3.08
N VAL A 71 39.29 -3.02 -1.87
CA VAL A 71 37.95 -2.54 -1.50
C VAL A 71 38.07 -1.27 -0.64
N GLU A 72 37.55 -0.17 -1.17
CA GLU A 72 37.55 1.14 -0.49
C GLU A 72 36.11 1.62 -0.29
N LEU A 73 35.86 2.33 0.80
CA LEU A 73 34.64 3.11 0.99
C LEU A 73 34.81 4.43 0.24
N GLU A 74 33.92 4.70 -0.72
CA GLU A 74 33.80 5.98 -1.40
C GLU A 74 32.82 6.88 -0.67
N LEU A 75 33.22 8.14 -0.46
CA LEU A 75 32.41 9.20 0.12
C LEU A 75 32.36 10.38 -0.85
N LEU A 76 31.16 10.79 -1.23
CA LEU A 76 30.89 11.89 -2.14
C LEU A 76 30.20 13.00 -1.37
N THR A 77 30.91 14.08 -1.07
CA THR A 77 30.32 15.23 -0.35
C THR A 77 29.71 16.21 -1.36
N PRO A 78 28.38 16.43 -1.34
CA PRO A 78 27.75 17.36 -2.27
C PRO A 78 28.10 18.83 -1.99
N PRO A 79 27.96 19.72 -2.98
CA PRO A 79 27.99 21.15 -2.71
C PRO A 79 26.82 21.55 -1.79
N ALA A 80 27.01 22.64 -1.03
CA ALA A 80 26.09 23.01 0.05
C ALA A 80 24.71 23.49 -0.44
N ASP A 81 24.59 23.85 -1.71
CA ASP A 81 23.39 24.36 -2.36
C ASP A 81 22.72 23.35 -3.30
N LEU A 82 23.16 22.08 -3.29
CA LEU A 82 22.47 21.03 -4.04
C LEU A 82 21.14 20.69 -3.36
N ASP A 83 20.04 21.00 -4.04
CA ASP A 83 18.70 20.57 -3.65
C ASP A 83 18.40 19.17 -4.23
N PRO A 84 18.21 18.13 -3.40
CA PRO A 84 17.87 16.80 -3.90
C PRO A 84 16.42 16.69 -4.39
N GLY A 85 15.54 17.65 -4.09
CA GLY A 85 14.13 17.64 -4.52
C GLY A 85 13.87 18.09 -5.96
N GLU A 86 14.86 18.70 -6.61
CA GLU A 86 14.74 19.21 -7.97
C GLU A 86 14.77 18.09 -9.02
N THR A 87 13.75 18.09 -9.88
CA THR A 87 13.48 17.05 -10.89
C THR A 87 14.25 17.25 -12.18
N ASP A 88 14.63 18.49 -12.50
CA ASP A 88 15.49 18.76 -13.65
C ASP A 88 16.89 18.15 -13.47
N HIS A 89 17.39 17.49 -14.52
CA HIS A 89 18.77 16.98 -14.53
C HIS A 89 19.79 18.10 -14.42
N ARG A 90 20.72 17.94 -13.48
CA ARG A 90 21.74 18.92 -13.16
C ARG A 90 23.10 18.26 -13.10
N ARG A 91 24.08 18.90 -13.74
CA ARG A 91 25.48 18.49 -13.65
C ARG A 91 26.14 19.10 -12.42
N VAL A 92 26.56 18.26 -11.49
CA VAL A 92 27.06 18.66 -10.18
C VAL A 92 28.40 17.98 -9.87
N THR A 93 29.34 18.71 -9.27
CA THR A 93 30.63 18.17 -8.84
C THR A 93 30.62 17.93 -7.33
N PHE A 94 30.91 16.70 -6.93
CA PHE A 94 31.05 16.24 -5.55
C PHE A 94 32.54 16.16 -5.18
N ASP A 95 32.87 16.52 -3.94
CA ASP A 95 34.19 16.23 -3.38
C ASP A 95 34.26 14.71 -3.10
N ARG A 96 35.24 14.03 -3.71
CA ARG A 96 35.41 12.57 -3.64
C ARG A 96 36.51 12.22 -2.66
N HIS A 97 36.19 11.35 -1.72
CA HIS A 97 37.15 10.75 -0.80
C HIS A 97 37.03 9.23 -0.84
N ARG A 98 38.16 8.55 -0.68
CA ARG A 98 38.22 7.09 -0.52
C ARG A 98 38.95 6.74 0.75
N VAL A 99 38.39 5.79 1.49
CA VAL A 99 38.90 5.35 2.79
C VAL A 99 39.05 3.83 2.75
N PRO A 100 40.19 3.26 3.19
CA PRO A 100 40.34 1.82 3.22
C PRO A 100 39.34 1.18 4.20
N THR A 101 38.86 -0.01 3.87
CA THR A 101 38.00 -0.82 4.75
C THR A 101 38.81 -1.88 5.48
N ARG A 102 38.20 -2.50 6.50
CA ARG A 102 38.68 -3.74 7.14
C ARG A 102 37.73 -4.88 6.84
N ARG A 103 38.25 -6.04 6.43
CA ARG A 103 37.42 -7.22 6.18
C ARG A 103 37.49 -8.24 7.32
N VAL A 104 36.32 -8.72 7.77
CA VAL A 104 36.16 -9.88 8.66
C VAL A 104 35.14 -10.82 8.04
N GLY A 105 35.57 -12.02 7.65
CA GLY A 105 34.72 -12.96 6.90
C GLY A 105 34.19 -12.33 5.61
N GLU A 106 32.87 -12.30 5.47
CA GLU A 106 32.15 -11.74 4.32
C GLU A 106 31.77 -10.25 4.51
N TYR A 107 32.25 -9.61 5.58
CA TYR A 107 31.84 -8.26 5.97
C TYR A 107 32.99 -7.26 5.85
N HIS A 108 32.68 -6.06 5.37
CA HIS A 108 33.59 -4.92 5.34
C HIS A 108 33.13 -3.84 6.32
N TRP A 109 34.08 -3.32 7.11
CA TRP A 109 33.84 -2.34 8.16
C TRP A 109 34.76 -1.12 8.00
N ALA A 110 34.22 0.07 8.25
CA ALA A 110 35.01 1.30 8.35
C ALA A 110 34.37 2.27 9.33
N ALA A 111 35.15 2.93 10.17
CA ALA A 111 34.70 4.08 10.95
C ALA A 111 35.40 5.33 10.44
N VAL A 112 34.66 6.40 10.15
CA VAL A 112 35.20 7.59 9.47
C VAL A 112 34.82 8.88 10.19
N GLU A 113 35.81 9.71 10.48
CA GLU A 113 35.62 11.07 10.99
C GLU A 113 35.41 12.07 9.84
N GLY A 114 34.72 13.18 10.10
CA GLY A 114 34.59 14.27 9.14
C GLY A 114 33.57 14.04 8.02
N VAL A 115 32.73 13.00 8.14
CA VAL A 115 31.62 12.75 7.21
C VAL A 115 30.46 13.68 7.52
N ARG A 116 29.91 14.33 6.48
CA ARG A 116 28.70 15.16 6.61
C ARG A 116 27.47 14.27 6.63
N ALA A 117 26.70 14.29 7.71
CA ALA A 117 25.38 13.67 7.74
C ALA A 117 24.31 14.62 7.17
N GLY A 118 23.32 14.03 6.54
CA GLY A 118 22.13 14.69 6.02
C GLY A 118 21.15 15.03 7.11
N THR A 119 20.37 16.08 6.88
CA THR A 119 19.26 16.53 7.74
C THR A 119 18.15 17.07 6.84
N ARG A 120 17.03 17.54 7.41
CA ARG A 120 15.99 18.27 6.68
C ARG A 120 16.51 19.31 5.68
N ASP A 121 17.50 20.10 6.09
CA ASP A 121 17.95 21.28 5.33
C ASP A 121 19.27 21.05 4.56
N THR A 122 19.86 19.86 4.64
CA THR A 122 21.22 19.63 4.12
C THR A 122 21.36 18.22 3.63
N LEU A 123 21.77 18.07 2.37
CA LEU A 123 22.16 16.80 1.78
C LEU A 123 23.49 16.30 2.38
N GLY A 124 23.48 15.08 2.91
CA GLY A 124 24.61 14.36 3.48
C GLY A 124 25.63 13.92 2.44
N ALA A 125 26.75 13.38 2.91
CA ALA A 125 27.67 12.68 2.04
C ALA A 125 27.00 11.40 1.52
N LEU A 126 27.16 11.14 0.22
CA LEU A 126 26.73 9.89 -0.38
C LEU A 126 27.85 8.86 -0.26
N TYR A 127 27.50 7.58 -0.08
CA TYR A 127 28.45 6.51 0.19
C TYR A 127 28.13 5.22 -0.57
N ARG A 128 29.18 4.46 -0.86
CA ARG A 128 29.15 3.11 -1.44
C ARG A 128 30.52 2.47 -1.33
N LEU A 129 30.63 1.16 -1.55
CA LEU A 129 31.93 0.54 -1.76
C LEU A 129 32.35 0.67 -3.22
N VAL A 130 33.65 0.81 -3.44
CA VAL A 130 34.29 0.70 -4.76
C VAL A 130 35.39 -0.37 -4.71
N TYR A 131 35.52 -1.13 -5.78
CA TYR A 131 36.60 -2.11 -5.92
C TYR A 131 37.04 -2.28 -7.38
N GLU A 132 38.29 -2.69 -7.58
CA GLU A 132 38.81 -3.07 -8.90
C GLU A 132 38.58 -4.57 -9.11
N GLY A 133 37.86 -4.93 -10.18
CA GLY A 133 37.69 -6.34 -10.54
C GLY A 133 38.87 -6.92 -11.32
N ASP A 134 38.80 -8.21 -11.65
CA ASP A 134 39.88 -8.96 -12.31
C ASP A 134 40.25 -8.43 -13.71
N ASP A 135 39.32 -7.75 -14.37
CA ASP A 135 39.51 -7.09 -15.67
C ASP A 135 40.11 -5.67 -15.55
N GLY A 136 40.33 -5.19 -14.33
CA GLY A 136 40.81 -3.84 -14.05
C GLY A 136 39.73 -2.77 -14.12
N GLU A 137 38.46 -3.15 -14.25
CA GLU A 137 37.33 -2.21 -14.21
C GLU A 137 36.90 -1.95 -12.76
N GLU A 138 36.68 -0.68 -12.45
CA GLU A 138 36.12 -0.24 -11.17
C GLU A 138 34.63 -0.58 -11.11
N ARG A 139 34.22 -1.21 -10.03
CA ARG A 139 32.85 -1.62 -9.73
C ARG A 139 32.41 -1.08 -8.39
N THR A 140 31.11 -1.07 -8.16
CA THR A 140 30.49 -0.50 -6.96
C THR A 140 29.59 -1.50 -6.28
N VAL A 141 29.49 -1.41 -4.95
CA VAL A 141 28.47 -2.12 -4.17
C VAL A 141 27.66 -1.09 -3.40
N GLN A 142 26.34 -1.10 -3.60
CA GLN A 142 25.40 -0.21 -2.90
C GLN A 142 25.08 -0.74 -1.50
N ASP A 143 24.43 0.09 -0.68
CA ASP A 143 23.95 -0.31 0.64
C ASP A 143 22.48 -0.76 0.57
N PRO A 144 22.18 -2.05 0.78
CA PRO A 144 20.81 -2.55 0.78
C PRO A 144 19.96 -2.04 1.94
N VAL A 145 20.56 -1.59 3.04
CA VAL A 145 19.82 -1.18 4.27
C VAL A 145 19.89 0.34 4.50
N ALA A 146 20.02 1.11 3.42
CA ALA A 146 20.14 2.56 3.47
C ALA A 146 18.89 3.23 4.07
N TYR A 147 19.10 4.30 4.83
CA TYR A 147 18.01 5.13 5.38
C TYR A 147 17.52 6.22 4.41
N SER A 148 18.33 6.56 3.41
CA SER A 148 18.01 7.62 2.46
C SER A 148 18.71 7.39 1.12
N VAL A 149 17.95 7.49 0.03
CA VAL A 149 18.38 7.34 -1.35
C VAL A 149 17.83 8.48 -2.21
N PRO A 150 18.28 9.74 -2.01
CA PRO A 150 17.65 10.93 -2.59
C PRO A 150 17.63 10.95 -4.13
N PHE A 151 18.50 10.16 -4.78
CA PHE A 151 18.60 10.04 -6.23
C PHE A 151 18.23 8.64 -6.75
N GLY A 152 17.46 7.86 -5.99
CA GLY A 152 17.03 6.50 -6.36
C GLY A 152 17.93 5.40 -5.82
N ALA A 153 17.43 4.16 -5.83
CA ALA A 153 18.14 3.00 -5.26
C ALA A 153 19.42 2.63 -6.04
N PHE A 154 19.52 3.05 -7.32
CA PHE A 154 20.70 2.81 -8.15
C PHE A 154 21.82 3.85 -7.90
N ALA A 155 21.51 4.93 -7.18
CA ALA A 155 22.49 5.93 -6.75
C ALA A 155 23.17 5.53 -5.41
N PRO A 156 24.32 6.12 -5.06
CA PRO A 156 24.94 5.90 -3.76
C PRO A 156 24.03 6.42 -2.62
N ALA A 157 23.93 5.64 -1.55
CA ALA A 157 23.10 5.95 -0.38
C ALA A 157 23.59 7.20 0.35
N GLU A 158 22.72 7.89 1.08
CA GLU A 158 23.06 9.06 1.88
C GLU A 158 23.28 8.71 3.35
N VAL A 159 24.34 9.25 3.96
CA VAL A 159 24.48 9.25 5.43
C VAL A 159 23.46 10.22 6.02
N TYR A 160 22.48 9.74 6.79
CA TYR A 160 21.42 10.56 7.38
C TYR A 160 21.53 10.65 8.92
N ASP A 161 21.14 11.80 9.50
CA ASP A 161 21.13 12.03 10.95
C ASP A 161 19.79 11.61 11.56
N LEU A 162 19.58 10.29 11.75
CA LEU A 162 18.33 9.74 12.30
C LEU A 162 18.06 10.18 13.74
N ASP A 163 19.10 10.28 14.58
CA ASP A 163 18.95 10.78 15.95
C ASP A 163 18.29 12.15 15.94
N ARG A 164 18.73 13.04 15.05
CA ARG A 164 18.12 14.37 14.89
C ARG A 164 16.69 14.28 14.36
N LEU A 165 16.42 13.40 13.39
CA LEU A 165 15.08 13.21 12.85
C LEU A 165 14.10 12.79 13.96
N ASP A 166 14.47 11.78 14.75
CA ASP A 166 13.66 11.32 15.89
C ASP A 166 13.57 12.40 16.99
N GLU A 167 14.66 13.08 17.36
CA GLU A 167 14.65 14.14 18.37
C GLU A 167 13.74 15.32 18.00
N THR A 168 13.54 15.57 16.70
CA THR A 168 12.82 16.76 16.21
C THR A 168 11.43 16.49 15.66
N ARG A 169 10.99 15.23 15.58
CA ARG A 169 9.63 14.87 15.14
C ARG A 169 8.56 15.52 16.03
N ALA A 170 7.45 15.93 15.43
CA ALA A 170 6.41 16.69 16.14
C ALA A 170 5.50 15.82 17.03
N ASP A 171 5.46 14.52 16.77
CA ASP A 171 4.58 13.53 17.39
C ASP A 171 5.26 12.67 18.46
N ARG A 172 6.43 13.08 18.99
CA ARG A 172 7.11 12.33 20.07
C ARG A 172 6.19 11.96 21.24
N ALA A 173 5.36 12.92 21.67
CA ALA A 173 4.44 12.74 22.78
C ALA A 173 3.36 11.67 22.51
N TYR A 174 3.07 11.36 21.25
CA TYR A 174 2.17 10.28 20.88
C TYR A 174 2.81 8.92 21.21
N PHE A 175 4.05 8.68 20.77
CA PHE A 175 4.78 7.44 21.04
C PHE A 175 5.18 7.29 22.51
N GLU A 176 5.63 8.37 23.15
CA GLU A 176 6.01 8.39 24.58
C GLU A 176 4.83 8.02 25.52
N ALA A 177 3.58 8.13 25.02
CA ALA A 177 2.38 7.82 25.78
C ALA A 177 1.87 6.37 25.61
N LEU A 178 2.38 5.59 24.63
CA LEU A 178 1.90 4.23 24.38
C LEU A 178 2.07 3.32 25.61
N GLY A 179 1.04 2.54 25.95
CA GLY A 179 1.04 1.66 27.13
C GLY A 179 0.88 2.40 28.46
N THR A 180 0.51 3.68 28.42
CA THR A 180 0.25 4.51 29.61
C THR A 180 -1.21 4.95 29.66
N ASP A 181 -1.66 5.46 30.81
CA ASP A 181 -3.01 6.03 30.96
C ASP A 181 -3.26 7.27 30.06
N ASP A 182 -2.20 7.87 29.50
CA ASP A 182 -2.25 9.06 28.65
C ASP A 182 -2.22 8.72 27.14
N GLU A 183 -2.24 7.42 26.77
CA GLU A 183 -2.22 7.00 25.37
C GLU A 183 -3.41 7.55 24.57
N ARG A 184 -3.15 7.98 23.33
CA ARG A 184 -4.19 8.53 22.44
C ARG A 184 -4.79 7.50 21.50
N VAL A 185 -4.14 6.35 21.36
CA VAL A 185 -4.63 5.14 20.69
C VAL A 185 -4.51 3.99 21.66
N ALA A 186 -5.46 3.06 21.61
CA ALA A 186 -5.48 1.93 22.52
C ALA A 186 -4.29 1.00 22.26
N THR A 187 -3.69 0.52 23.34
CA THR A 187 -2.69 -0.55 23.28
C THR A 187 -3.02 -1.70 24.23
N THR A 188 -2.63 -2.90 23.83
CA THR A 188 -2.70 -4.12 24.64
C THR A 188 -1.30 -4.54 25.07
N ASP A 189 -1.10 -4.90 26.34
CA ASP A 189 0.16 -5.49 26.81
C ASP A 189 0.43 -6.83 26.10
N ASP A 190 1.55 -6.90 25.39
CA ASP A 190 2.04 -8.10 24.73
C ASP A 190 3.51 -8.35 25.10
N GLY A 191 3.70 -9.21 26.11
CA GLY A 191 5.03 -9.59 26.57
C GLY A 191 5.76 -8.47 27.32
N GLY A 192 5.04 -7.53 27.93
CA GLY A 192 5.61 -6.38 28.64
C GLY A 192 5.89 -5.16 27.76
N LEU A 193 5.47 -5.19 26.49
CA LEU A 193 5.49 -4.06 25.57
C LEU A 193 4.06 -3.71 25.17
N PRO A 194 3.76 -2.42 24.93
CA PRO A 194 2.48 -2.04 24.32
C PRO A 194 2.43 -2.53 22.88
N ARG A 195 1.36 -3.23 22.51
CA ARG A 195 0.99 -3.50 21.11
C ARG A 195 -0.13 -2.58 20.70
N ILE A 196 0.02 -1.89 19.58
CA ILE A 196 -1.03 -1.03 19.04
C ILE A 196 -2.24 -1.88 18.63
N ASP A 197 -3.41 -1.53 19.14
CA ASP A 197 -4.67 -2.20 18.81
C ASP A 197 -5.12 -1.87 17.37
N PRO A 198 -5.91 -2.75 16.72
CA PRO A 198 -6.41 -2.52 15.38
C PRO A 198 -7.21 -1.22 15.24
N ALA A 199 -7.22 -0.66 14.02
CA ALA A 199 -8.12 0.45 13.69
C ALA A 199 -9.59 0.00 13.71
N THR A 200 -10.51 0.95 13.88
CA THR A 200 -11.95 0.73 13.71
C THR A 200 -12.36 0.79 12.25
N SER A 201 -11.74 1.69 11.48
CA SER A 201 -11.93 1.87 10.05
C SER A 201 -10.65 2.38 9.38
N MET A 202 -10.32 1.79 8.23
CA MET A 202 -9.06 2.06 7.53
C MET A 202 -9.27 2.64 6.12
N LEU A 203 -8.36 3.51 5.70
CA LEU A 203 -8.31 4.08 4.35
C LEU A 203 -7.01 3.71 3.64
N GLU A 204 -7.10 3.15 2.45
CA GLU A 204 -5.96 2.91 1.58
C GLU A 204 -5.68 4.14 0.69
N ILE A 205 -4.42 4.55 0.59
CA ILE A 205 -3.97 5.77 -0.10
C ILE A 205 -2.73 5.49 -0.95
N HIS A 206 -2.78 5.97 -2.20
CA HIS A 206 -1.61 6.04 -3.09
C HIS A 206 -1.03 7.46 -3.13
N PRO A 207 0.16 7.74 -2.53
CA PRO A 207 0.69 9.10 -2.38
C PRO A 207 0.83 9.87 -3.70
N GLY A 208 1.27 9.18 -4.76
CA GLY A 208 1.54 9.79 -6.08
C GLY A 208 0.30 10.37 -6.77
N THR A 209 -0.90 9.93 -6.37
CA THR A 209 -2.16 10.31 -7.03
C THR A 209 -3.20 10.91 -6.06
N ALA A 210 -2.99 10.78 -4.75
CA ALA A 210 -3.99 11.18 -3.76
C ALA A 210 -4.14 12.71 -3.59
N THR A 211 -3.17 13.50 -4.06
CA THR A 211 -3.22 14.96 -4.01
C THR A 211 -2.70 15.58 -5.30
N GLU A 212 -3.04 16.84 -5.56
CA GLU A 212 -2.52 17.61 -6.71
C GLU A 212 -0.98 17.60 -6.77
N ARG A 213 -0.32 17.55 -5.61
CA ARG A 213 1.15 17.56 -5.51
C ARG A 213 1.78 16.17 -5.66
N GLY A 214 1.01 15.09 -5.48
CA GLY A 214 1.48 13.71 -5.62
C GLY A 214 2.58 13.31 -4.62
N SER A 215 2.55 13.87 -3.40
CA SER A 215 3.65 13.75 -2.43
C SER A 215 3.15 13.54 -1.00
N LEU A 216 4.06 13.09 -0.12
CA LEU A 216 3.80 12.98 1.32
C LEU A 216 3.61 14.36 1.97
N ALA A 217 4.37 15.38 1.57
CA ALA A 217 4.14 16.75 2.02
C ALA A 217 2.75 17.28 1.64
N GLY A 218 2.27 16.97 0.42
CA GLY A 218 0.93 17.33 -0.03
C GLY A 218 -0.16 16.62 0.77
N LEU A 219 0.05 15.35 1.13
CA LEU A 219 -0.86 14.60 2.01
C LEU A 219 -0.85 15.14 3.44
N ALA A 220 0.32 15.48 3.98
CA ALA A 220 0.43 16.08 5.31
C ALA A 220 -0.40 17.38 5.39
N GLU A 221 -0.31 18.24 4.38
CA GLU A 221 -1.09 19.48 4.29
C GLU A 221 -2.62 19.22 4.30
N VAL A 222 -3.08 18.16 3.64
CA VAL A 222 -4.49 17.76 3.68
C VAL A 222 -4.93 17.40 5.10
N TYR A 223 -4.18 16.56 5.80
CA TYR A 223 -4.51 16.14 7.16
C TYR A 223 -4.38 17.27 8.18
N GLU A 224 -3.37 18.14 8.07
CA GLU A 224 -3.24 19.36 8.87
C GLU A 224 -4.46 20.29 8.67
N GLY A 225 -4.91 20.46 7.42
CA GLY A 225 -6.09 21.23 7.08
C GLY A 225 -7.37 20.68 7.70
N ILE A 226 -7.57 19.36 7.62
CA ILE A 226 -8.69 18.65 8.26
C ILE A 226 -8.62 18.82 9.78
N ALA A 227 -7.46 18.61 10.39
CA ALA A 227 -7.26 18.76 11.84
C ALA A 227 -7.58 20.18 12.32
N ALA A 228 -7.14 21.20 11.56
CA ALA A 228 -7.42 22.59 11.86
C ALA A 228 -8.93 22.89 11.85
N LYS A 229 -9.66 22.42 10.82
CA LYS A 229 -11.12 22.59 10.71
C LYS A 229 -11.87 21.88 11.83
N GLN A 230 -11.52 20.63 12.11
CA GLN A 230 -12.14 19.86 13.20
C GLN A 230 -11.96 20.53 14.56
N ARG A 231 -10.77 21.07 14.85
CA ARG A 231 -10.51 21.82 16.10
C ARG A 231 -11.28 23.14 16.17
N ALA A 232 -11.49 23.80 15.04
CA ALA A 232 -12.28 25.02 14.95
C ALA A 232 -13.81 24.75 15.01
N GLY A 233 -14.23 23.52 14.75
CA GLY A 233 -15.64 23.15 14.56
C GLY A 233 -16.19 23.63 13.21
N ASP A 234 -15.32 23.77 12.20
CA ASP A 234 -15.69 24.14 10.84
C ASP A 234 -16.11 22.90 10.03
N ASP A 235 -17.04 23.08 9.10
CA ASP A 235 -17.48 22.01 8.20
C ASP A 235 -16.36 21.58 7.24
N LEU A 236 -16.22 20.26 7.06
CA LEU A 236 -15.38 19.70 6.01
C LEU A 236 -16.03 19.87 4.64
N ALA A 237 -15.22 20.24 3.64
CA ALA A 237 -15.64 20.23 2.24
C ALA A 237 -15.95 18.80 1.79
N PRO A 238 -16.83 18.59 0.79
CA PRO A 238 -17.21 17.24 0.35
C PRO A 238 -16.02 16.30 0.08
N TRP A 239 -14.99 16.76 -0.63
CA TRP A 239 -13.80 15.94 -0.92
C TRP A 239 -12.94 15.64 0.32
N GLU A 240 -12.90 16.52 1.32
CA GLU A 240 -12.12 16.30 2.56
C GLU A 240 -12.72 15.14 3.38
N ARG A 241 -14.03 14.91 3.25
CA ARG A 241 -14.71 13.79 3.93
C ARG A 241 -14.25 12.44 3.42
N ALA A 242 -13.66 12.34 2.22
CA ALA A 242 -13.05 11.10 1.73
C ALA A 242 -11.78 10.71 2.52
N PHE A 243 -11.16 11.66 3.24
CA PHE A 243 -9.97 11.46 4.07
C PHE A 243 -10.27 11.45 5.58
N ALA A 244 -11.53 11.67 5.99
CA ALA A 244 -11.94 11.85 7.39
C ALA A 244 -12.87 10.73 7.89
N GLY A 245 -12.91 10.55 9.21
CA GLY A 245 -13.69 9.49 9.87
C GLY A 245 -12.98 8.12 9.91
N TYR A 246 -11.71 8.08 9.52
CA TYR A 246 -10.83 6.92 9.65
C TYR A 246 -9.95 7.07 10.90
N ASP A 247 -9.49 5.95 11.45
CA ASP A 247 -8.47 5.89 12.51
C ASP A 247 -7.30 4.97 12.16
N GLY A 248 -7.24 4.51 10.91
CA GLY A 248 -6.08 3.88 10.27
C GLY A 248 -5.94 4.29 8.80
N ILE A 249 -4.71 4.35 8.30
CA ILE A 249 -4.37 4.52 6.88
C ILE A 249 -3.37 3.43 6.47
N GLN A 250 -3.61 2.77 5.34
CA GLN A 250 -2.60 1.97 4.64
C GLN A 250 -2.01 2.83 3.51
N LEU A 251 -0.68 2.96 3.49
CA LEU A 251 0.03 3.82 2.53
C LEU A 251 0.88 2.99 1.57
N MET A 252 0.76 3.20 0.25
CA MET A 252 1.59 2.52 -0.75
C MET A 252 1.76 3.29 -2.06
N PRO A 253 2.92 3.21 -2.74
CA PRO A 253 4.19 2.72 -2.20
C PRO A 253 4.85 3.75 -1.28
N VAL A 254 5.54 3.27 -0.26
CA VAL A 254 6.43 4.10 0.58
C VAL A 254 7.89 3.69 0.47
N GLU A 255 8.19 2.63 -0.28
CA GLU A 255 9.48 2.01 -0.55
C GLU A 255 10.07 2.51 -1.88
N PRO A 256 11.40 2.58 -2.02
CA PRO A 256 12.02 2.90 -3.31
C PRO A 256 11.63 1.90 -4.39
N LEU A 257 11.37 2.44 -5.58
CA LEU A 257 10.93 1.69 -6.76
C LEU A 257 12.11 1.41 -7.69
N THR A 258 11.94 0.40 -8.56
CA THR A 258 12.92 0.13 -9.63
C THR A 258 12.93 1.25 -10.66
N GLU A 259 13.96 1.28 -11.50
CA GLU A 259 14.15 2.30 -12.53
C GLU A 259 14.02 1.67 -13.92
N ASN A 260 13.64 2.45 -14.93
CA ASN A 260 13.64 2.02 -16.33
C ASN A 260 15.02 2.30 -16.95
N GLU A 261 15.72 1.29 -17.48
CA GLU A 261 17.12 1.47 -17.93
C GLU A 261 17.27 2.31 -19.18
N ALA A 262 16.18 2.50 -19.93
CA ALA A 262 16.17 3.28 -21.17
C ALA A 262 15.69 4.72 -20.95
N GLU A 263 14.84 4.95 -19.96
CA GLU A 263 14.16 6.25 -19.75
C GLU A 263 14.61 6.97 -18.47
N HIS A 264 15.12 6.26 -17.46
CA HIS A 264 15.44 6.82 -16.15
C HIS A 264 16.95 6.82 -15.90
N ASP A 265 17.50 8.02 -15.63
CA ASP A 265 18.92 8.26 -15.35
C ASP A 265 19.08 9.31 -14.22
N PHE A 266 18.69 8.96 -12.98
CA PHE A 266 18.74 9.90 -11.85
C PHE A 266 20.15 10.11 -11.28
N TRP A 267 21.08 9.24 -11.63
CA TRP A 267 22.49 9.31 -11.24
C TRP A 267 23.42 8.77 -12.33
N THR A 268 24.16 9.66 -13.00
CA THR A 268 25.14 9.25 -14.03
C THR A 268 26.48 9.93 -13.81
N VAL A 269 27.54 9.15 -13.65
CA VAL A 269 28.91 9.69 -13.53
C VAL A 269 29.39 10.19 -14.90
N ALA A 270 29.57 11.50 -15.05
CA ALA A 270 30.00 12.13 -16.29
C ALA A 270 31.53 12.21 -16.43
N ASP A 271 32.23 12.53 -15.34
CA ASP A 271 33.70 12.58 -15.28
C ASP A 271 34.17 12.38 -13.83
N GLY A 272 35.40 11.88 -13.64
CA GLY A 272 35.91 11.55 -12.32
C GLY A 272 37.42 11.68 -12.20
N SER A 273 37.86 12.18 -11.05
CA SER A 273 39.26 12.18 -10.64
C SER A 273 39.43 11.56 -9.24
N ALA A 274 40.63 11.63 -8.68
CA ALA A 274 40.89 11.12 -7.33
C ALA A 274 40.25 11.95 -6.21
N GLY A 275 39.95 13.23 -6.46
CA GLY A 275 39.44 14.16 -5.42
C GLY A 275 38.07 14.76 -5.70
N GLU A 276 37.55 14.60 -6.92
CA GLU A 276 36.26 15.15 -7.34
C GLU A 276 35.61 14.20 -8.34
N VAL A 277 34.28 14.12 -8.32
CA VAL A 277 33.48 13.42 -9.34
C VAL A 277 32.36 14.33 -9.81
N THR A 278 32.15 14.43 -11.11
CA THR A 278 31.05 15.17 -11.72
C THR A 278 29.97 14.21 -12.16
N VAL A 279 28.75 14.46 -11.73
CA VAL A 279 27.60 13.58 -11.86
C VAL A 279 26.43 14.38 -12.40
N ASP A 280 25.67 13.79 -13.32
CA ASP A 280 24.35 14.28 -13.70
C ASP A 280 23.31 13.66 -12.74
N VAL A 281 22.58 14.51 -12.01
CA VAL A 281 21.64 14.10 -10.95
C VAL A 281 20.26 14.72 -11.14
N ALA A 282 19.21 14.00 -10.75
CA ALA A 282 17.82 14.46 -10.70
C ALA A 282 17.05 13.71 -9.60
N ARG A 283 16.00 14.32 -9.04
CA ARG A 283 15.08 13.59 -8.17
C ARG A 283 14.36 12.48 -8.98
N PRO A 284 14.21 11.27 -8.44
CA PRO A 284 13.35 10.23 -8.98
C PRO A 284 11.90 10.70 -9.26
N GLU A 285 11.32 10.30 -10.39
CA GLU A 285 9.93 10.60 -10.78
C GLU A 285 9.20 9.37 -11.40
N MET A 286 9.60 8.16 -11.00
CA MET A 286 8.99 6.93 -11.54
C MET A 286 7.52 6.80 -11.16
N ILE A 287 6.71 6.30 -12.08
CA ILE A 287 5.31 5.96 -11.87
C ILE A 287 5.24 4.46 -11.62
N ASN A 288 4.81 4.07 -10.43
CA ASN A 288 4.56 2.68 -10.09
C ASN A 288 3.53 2.58 -8.97
N TRP A 289 2.90 1.42 -8.86
CA TRP A 289 1.95 1.08 -7.81
C TRP A 289 2.60 0.52 -6.54
N GLY A 290 3.91 0.25 -6.57
CA GLY A 290 4.63 -0.37 -5.45
C GLY A 290 4.98 -1.84 -5.64
N TYR A 291 4.74 -2.42 -6.81
CA TYR A 291 4.96 -3.87 -7.03
C TYR A 291 6.32 -4.22 -7.63
N ASP A 292 7.00 -3.27 -8.27
CA ASP A 292 8.36 -3.48 -8.77
C ASP A 292 9.38 -3.12 -7.69
N ILE A 293 9.38 -3.90 -6.61
CA ILE A 293 10.22 -3.66 -5.45
C ILE A 293 11.67 -4.01 -5.76
N VAL A 294 12.56 -3.08 -5.44
CA VAL A 294 14.01 -3.25 -5.61
C VAL A 294 14.61 -4.12 -4.50
N VAL A 295 13.99 -4.13 -3.32
CA VAL A 295 14.46 -4.71 -2.05
C VAL A 295 15.71 -4.00 -1.50
N SER A 296 16.69 -3.67 -2.35
CA SER A 296 17.77 -2.77 -1.97
C SER A 296 17.22 -1.39 -1.60
N ALA A 297 17.69 -0.86 -0.47
CA ALA A 297 17.23 0.37 0.17
C ALA A 297 15.75 0.35 0.59
N PHE A 298 15.12 -0.81 0.78
CA PHE A 298 13.74 -0.94 1.25
C PHE A 298 13.46 -0.10 2.52
N SER A 299 14.45 0.01 3.41
CA SER A 299 14.38 0.81 4.63
C SER A 299 14.22 2.32 4.41
N ALA A 300 14.57 2.85 3.22
CA ALA A 300 14.43 4.27 2.93
C ALA A 300 12.97 4.64 2.55
N PRO A 301 12.56 5.90 2.73
CA PRO A 301 11.34 6.41 2.10
C PRO A 301 11.50 6.55 0.58
N ASN A 302 10.43 6.26 -0.16
CA ASN A 302 10.40 6.35 -1.62
C ASN A 302 10.69 7.78 -2.10
N PRO A 303 11.85 8.06 -2.74
CA PRO A 303 12.22 9.41 -3.13
C PRO A 303 11.27 10.03 -4.18
N ALA A 304 10.50 9.23 -4.93
CA ALA A 304 9.57 9.73 -5.93
C ALA A 304 8.36 10.49 -5.32
N VAL A 305 8.06 10.27 -4.04
CA VAL A 305 6.94 10.92 -3.33
C VAL A 305 7.40 11.94 -2.28
N LEU A 306 8.70 12.28 -2.26
CA LEU A 306 9.30 13.28 -1.37
C LEU A 306 9.63 14.54 -2.17
N GLU A 307 8.94 15.65 -1.93
CA GLU A 307 9.16 16.87 -2.72
C GLU A 307 10.57 17.44 -2.57
N THR A 308 11.08 17.38 -1.34
CA THR A 308 12.39 17.86 -0.93
C THR A 308 13.47 16.79 -1.05
N GLY A 309 13.10 15.55 -1.42
CA GLY A 309 14.00 14.39 -1.41
C GLY A 309 14.48 14.00 -0.01
N ARG A 310 13.78 14.41 1.06
CA ARG A 310 14.19 14.18 2.46
C ARG A 310 13.24 13.19 3.15
N PRO A 311 13.79 12.18 3.88
CA PRO A 311 13.01 11.29 4.75
C PRO A 311 12.10 11.99 5.77
N ASP A 312 12.42 13.25 6.15
CA ASP A 312 11.60 14.08 7.02
C ASP A 312 10.12 14.17 6.59
N GLU A 313 9.81 14.15 5.29
CA GLU A 313 8.42 14.24 4.83
C GLU A 313 7.54 13.05 5.22
N LEU A 314 8.13 11.86 5.36
CA LEU A 314 7.40 10.69 5.87
C LEU A 314 7.03 10.89 7.35
N VAL A 315 7.97 11.39 8.16
CA VAL A 315 7.75 11.69 9.57
C VAL A 315 6.76 12.85 9.76
N ASP A 316 6.83 13.88 8.91
CA ASP A 316 5.90 15.01 8.93
C ASP A 316 4.47 14.55 8.59
N PHE A 317 4.30 13.66 7.60
CA PHE A 317 3.00 13.06 7.29
C PHE A 317 2.44 12.24 8.46
N ILE A 318 3.25 11.38 9.07
CA ILE A 318 2.85 10.60 10.25
C ILE A 318 2.44 11.53 11.40
N ALA A 319 3.23 12.57 11.65
CA ALA A 319 2.92 13.54 12.69
C ALA A 319 1.62 14.31 12.41
N ALA A 320 1.33 14.64 11.15
CA ALA A 320 0.06 15.24 10.76
C ALA A 320 -1.13 14.30 11.07
N CYS A 321 -0.99 13.00 10.81
CA CYS A 321 -1.98 11.96 11.15
C CYS A 321 -2.17 11.80 12.68
N HIS A 322 -1.10 11.90 13.46
CA HIS A 322 -1.15 11.81 14.92
C HIS A 322 -1.72 13.07 15.59
N ASP A 323 -1.59 14.24 14.96
CA ASP A 323 -2.07 15.52 15.50
C ASP A 323 -3.60 15.72 15.35
N LEU A 324 -4.29 14.91 14.55
CA LEU A 324 -5.76 14.96 14.46
C LEU A 324 -6.41 14.79 15.84
N PRO A 325 -7.58 15.42 16.11
CA PRO A 325 -8.34 15.22 17.34
C PRO A 325 -8.55 13.75 17.70
N ARG A 326 -8.93 12.93 16.71
CA ARG A 326 -8.87 11.45 16.74
C ARG A 326 -7.64 11.07 15.91
N PRO A 327 -6.53 10.61 16.52
CA PRO A 327 -5.33 10.22 15.78
C PRO A 327 -5.64 9.12 14.77
N ILE A 328 -4.90 9.15 13.67
CA ILE A 328 -4.95 8.11 12.64
C ILE A 328 -3.66 7.31 12.71
N LYS A 329 -3.78 5.99 12.86
CA LYS A 329 -2.66 5.04 12.80
C LYS A 329 -2.15 4.95 11.37
N VAL A 330 -0.84 4.99 11.15
CA VAL A 330 -0.22 4.81 9.84
C VAL A 330 0.34 3.40 9.72
N VAL A 331 -0.17 2.64 8.75
CA VAL A 331 0.21 1.26 8.45
C VAL A 331 1.09 1.27 7.20
N PHE A 332 2.31 0.72 7.33
CA PHE A 332 3.23 0.56 6.21
C PHE A 332 3.07 -0.80 5.56
N ASP A 333 3.44 -0.85 4.29
CA ASP A 333 3.50 -2.08 3.55
C ASP A 333 4.85 -2.78 3.70
N ILE A 334 4.86 -4.11 3.62
CA ILE A 334 6.07 -4.93 3.59
C ILE A 334 6.01 -5.84 2.37
N ALA A 335 6.50 -5.31 1.26
CA ALA A 335 6.60 -6.02 0.00
C ALA A 335 7.98 -6.70 -0.16
N LEU A 336 8.29 -7.62 0.76
CA LEU A 336 9.54 -8.41 0.75
C LEU A 336 9.29 -9.87 0.30
N GLY A 337 8.24 -10.13 -0.48
CA GLY A 337 7.92 -11.45 -1.03
C GLY A 337 8.71 -11.81 -2.30
N HIS A 338 9.17 -10.79 -3.04
CA HIS A 338 9.93 -10.90 -4.29
C HIS A 338 10.82 -9.67 -4.51
N ALA A 339 11.69 -9.75 -5.51
CA ALA A 339 12.37 -8.60 -6.09
C ALA A 339 12.09 -8.50 -7.59
N ASP A 340 11.98 -7.28 -8.10
CA ASP A 340 12.04 -7.01 -9.54
C ASP A 340 13.38 -7.49 -10.14
N ASN A 341 13.38 -7.82 -11.44
CA ASN A 341 14.59 -8.32 -12.11
C ASN A 341 15.74 -7.32 -12.09
N ARG A 342 15.47 -6.03 -12.33
CA ARG A 342 16.50 -4.99 -12.29
C ARG A 342 16.87 -4.65 -10.86
N GLY A 343 15.88 -4.64 -9.97
CA GLY A 343 16.10 -4.47 -8.53
C GLY A 343 17.10 -5.48 -7.95
N ALA A 344 16.99 -6.74 -8.37
CA ALA A 344 17.90 -7.81 -7.97
C ALA A 344 19.37 -7.60 -8.39
N GLU A 345 19.66 -6.75 -9.39
CA GLU A 345 21.03 -6.41 -9.79
C GLU A 345 21.79 -5.63 -8.71
N LEU A 346 21.07 -5.02 -7.77
CA LEU A 346 21.63 -4.27 -6.65
C LEU A 346 21.91 -5.14 -5.42
N LEU A 347 21.59 -6.43 -5.48
CA LEU A 347 21.77 -7.38 -4.39
C LEU A 347 22.84 -8.41 -4.75
N SER A 348 23.44 -9.02 -3.74
CA SER A 348 24.22 -10.24 -3.95
C SER A 348 23.33 -11.38 -4.43
N ASP A 349 23.89 -12.29 -5.23
CA ASP A 349 23.20 -13.52 -5.64
C ASP A 349 22.70 -14.34 -4.44
N ARG A 350 23.31 -14.18 -3.26
CA ARG A 350 22.88 -14.84 -2.01
C ARG A 350 21.55 -14.35 -1.44
N TYR A 351 20.99 -13.25 -1.94
CA TYR A 351 19.63 -12.82 -1.59
C TYR A 351 18.55 -13.49 -2.44
N VAL A 352 18.92 -14.25 -3.47
CA VAL A 352 17.98 -14.67 -4.54
C VAL A 352 18.00 -16.19 -4.73
N LEU A 353 16.83 -16.83 -4.64
CA LEU A 353 16.67 -18.26 -4.94
C LEU A 353 16.63 -18.55 -6.45
N GLY A 354 16.04 -17.63 -7.22
CA GLY A 354 15.87 -17.80 -8.66
C GLY A 354 14.67 -17.04 -9.24
N PRO A 355 14.27 -17.33 -10.50
CA PRO A 355 13.13 -16.70 -11.14
C PRO A 355 11.80 -17.00 -10.44
N GLY A 356 10.92 -16.01 -10.34
CA GLY A 356 9.56 -16.11 -9.79
C GLY A 356 8.52 -15.41 -10.65
N MET A 357 7.24 -15.46 -10.23
CA MET A 357 6.11 -14.87 -10.97
C MET A 357 6.25 -13.36 -11.19
N TYR A 358 6.76 -12.65 -10.18
CA TYR A 358 6.89 -11.18 -10.16
C TYR A 358 8.34 -10.70 -10.33
N GLY A 359 9.24 -11.55 -10.83
CA GLY A 359 10.67 -11.23 -10.97
C GLY A 359 11.55 -12.35 -10.41
N LYS A 360 12.08 -12.14 -9.21
CA LYS A 360 12.93 -13.09 -8.48
C LYS A 360 12.32 -13.49 -7.15
N HIS A 361 12.40 -14.77 -6.81
CA HIS A 361 12.18 -15.24 -5.44
C HIS A 361 13.38 -14.90 -4.56
N LEU A 362 13.13 -14.34 -3.39
CA LEU A 362 14.15 -14.05 -2.39
C LEU A 362 14.53 -15.32 -1.61
N ASP A 363 15.76 -15.38 -1.11
CA ASP A 363 16.27 -16.48 -0.30
C ASP A 363 16.12 -16.19 1.20
N TYR A 364 15.03 -16.68 1.77
CA TYR A 364 14.78 -16.63 3.21
C TYR A 364 15.58 -17.70 3.99
N THR A 365 16.28 -18.61 3.32
CA THR A 365 17.05 -19.70 3.96
C THR A 365 18.52 -19.32 4.21
N GLU A 366 19.06 -18.36 3.45
CA GLU A 366 20.38 -17.80 3.70
C GLU A 366 20.38 -16.95 4.99
N PRO A 367 21.14 -17.34 6.04
CA PRO A 367 21.03 -16.70 7.36
C PRO A 367 21.25 -15.19 7.37
N THR A 368 22.21 -14.70 6.58
CA THR A 368 22.48 -13.26 6.55
C THR A 368 21.43 -12.50 5.74
N ALA A 369 20.97 -13.04 4.61
CA ALA A 369 19.88 -12.42 3.84
C ALA A 369 18.60 -12.32 4.68
N ARG A 370 18.22 -13.42 5.35
CA ARG A 370 17.09 -13.49 6.29
C ARG A 370 17.19 -12.43 7.38
N ALA A 371 18.37 -12.25 7.99
CA ALA A 371 18.58 -11.21 9.01
C ALA A 371 18.52 -9.79 8.43
N VAL A 372 19.03 -9.59 7.21
CA VAL A 372 18.96 -8.29 6.53
C VAL A 372 17.52 -7.90 6.21
N PHE A 373 16.66 -8.83 5.80
CA PHE A 373 15.24 -8.52 5.57
C PHE A 373 14.52 -8.06 6.85
N LEU A 374 14.82 -8.69 7.99
CA LEU A 374 14.28 -8.24 9.29
C LEU A 374 14.82 -6.86 9.67
N GLU A 375 16.09 -6.58 9.42
CA GLU A 375 16.70 -5.26 9.64
C GLU A 375 16.07 -4.19 8.73
N MET A 376 15.80 -4.51 7.46
CA MET A 376 15.11 -3.61 6.54
C MET A 376 13.71 -3.26 7.03
N GLN A 377 12.98 -4.27 7.52
CA GLN A 377 11.67 -4.07 8.16
C GLN A 377 11.80 -3.15 9.38
N GLU A 378 12.62 -3.50 10.37
CA GLU A 378 12.83 -2.70 11.59
C GLU A 378 13.12 -1.23 11.27
N ARG A 379 14.14 -0.97 10.44
CA ARG A 379 14.52 0.40 10.04
C ARG A 379 13.41 1.16 9.34
N LYS A 380 12.65 0.48 8.48
CA LYS A 380 11.54 1.12 7.76
C LYS A 380 10.46 1.56 8.74
N MET A 381 10.14 0.71 9.70
CA MET A 381 9.04 0.93 10.63
C MET A 381 9.40 1.92 11.74
N ASP A 382 10.68 2.04 12.10
CA ASP A 382 11.20 3.05 13.05
C ASP A 382 11.02 4.51 12.58
N PHE A 383 10.62 4.75 11.32
CA PHE A 383 10.12 6.07 10.92
C PHE A 383 8.83 6.46 11.66
N GLY A 384 8.12 5.51 12.27
CA GLY A 384 6.93 5.75 13.09
C GLY A 384 5.69 5.00 12.63
N ALA A 385 5.82 3.75 12.20
CA ALA A 385 4.68 2.93 11.79
C ALA A 385 3.87 2.45 13.00
N ASP A 386 2.55 2.66 12.98
CA ASP A 386 1.64 2.12 13.99
C ASP A 386 1.22 0.67 13.68
N GLY A 387 1.28 0.30 12.41
CA GLY A 387 0.95 -1.03 11.92
C GLY A 387 1.83 -1.44 10.75
N ILE A 388 1.85 -2.73 10.46
CA ILE A 388 2.49 -3.31 9.30
C ILE A 388 1.54 -4.23 8.55
N ARG A 389 1.56 -4.15 7.22
CA ARG A 389 0.91 -5.10 6.33
C ARG A 389 1.97 -5.86 5.56
N VAL A 390 2.03 -7.17 5.73
CA VAL A 390 2.85 -8.03 4.88
C VAL A 390 2.08 -8.30 3.60
N ASP A 391 2.48 -7.61 2.53
CA ASP A 391 1.93 -7.76 1.18
C ASP A 391 2.28 -9.14 0.63
N GLY A 392 1.32 -9.78 -0.03
CA GLY A 392 1.51 -11.11 -0.60
C GLY A 392 2.15 -12.10 0.38
N ALA A 393 1.71 -12.18 1.63
CA ALA A 393 2.32 -13.05 2.65
C ALA A 393 2.36 -14.55 2.24
N GLN A 394 1.52 -14.95 1.29
CA GLN A 394 1.58 -16.27 0.66
C GLN A 394 2.84 -16.51 -0.21
N ASP A 395 3.50 -15.45 -0.69
CA ASP A 395 4.63 -15.50 -1.63
C ASP A 395 5.98 -15.69 -0.92
N PHE A 396 6.02 -15.56 0.42
CA PHE A 396 7.15 -15.91 1.27
C PHE A 396 7.34 -17.43 1.29
N THR A 397 7.95 -17.91 0.21
CA THR A 397 8.12 -19.33 -0.07
C THR A 397 9.58 -19.69 -0.25
N SER A 398 9.93 -20.88 0.23
CA SER A 398 11.26 -21.46 0.15
C SER A 398 11.20 -22.81 -0.56
N HIS A 399 12.29 -23.20 -1.21
CA HIS A 399 12.37 -24.47 -1.94
C HIS A 399 12.94 -25.58 -1.04
N ASP A 400 12.22 -26.71 -0.93
CA ASP A 400 12.74 -27.90 -0.28
C ASP A 400 13.46 -28.80 -1.32
N PRO A 401 14.79 -28.95 -1.24
CA PRO A 401 15.55 -29.78 -2.19
C PRO A 401 15.29 -31.29 -2.08
N GLU A 402 14.77 -31.78 -0.95
CA GLU A 402 14.48 -33.21 -0.78
C GLU A 402 13.18 -33.63 -1.49
N THR A 403 12.16 -32.77 -1.43
CA THR A 403 10.85 -33.00 -2.05
C THR A 403 10.74 -32.40 -3.44
N GLY A 404 11.50 -31.32 -3.72
CA GLY A 404 11.39 -30.53 -4.95
C GLY A 404 10.16 -29.62 -4.98
N GLU A 405 9.57 -29.35 -3.82
CA GLU A 405 8.36 -28.53 -3.67
C GLU A 405 8.70 -27.18 -3.02
N MET A 406 7.95 -26.14 -3.39
CA MET A 406 7.94 -24.88 -2.65
C MET A 406 7.04 -25.01 -1.43
N TYR A 407 7.45 -24.45 -0.30
CA TYR A 407 6.65 -24.37 0.93
C TYR A 407 6.59 -22.92 1.43
N HIS A 408 5.53 -22.56 2.16
CA HIS A 408 5.42 -21.26 2.82
C HIS A 408 6.32 -21.21 4.06
N ASP A 409 7.23 -20.23 4.14
CA ASP A 409 8.16 -20.06 5.27
C ASP A 409 7.48 -19.34 6.43
N ASP A 410 6.54 -20.03 7.08
CA ASP A 410 5.78 -19.49 8.22
C ASP A 410 6.71 -19.17 9.42
N ASP A 411 7.85 -19.85 9.53
CA ASP A 411 8.88 -19.53 10.53
C ASP A 411 9.48 -18.14 10.29
N PHE A 412 9.57 -17.68 9.03
CA PHE A 412 10.04 -16.33 8.70
C PHE A 412 8.98 -15.29 8.99
N LEU A 413 7.73 -15.54 8.59
CA LEU A 413 6.60 -14.68 8.93
C LEU A 413 6.45 -14.51 10.45
N ALA A 414 6.79 -15.54 11.22
CA ALA A 414 6.82 -15.48 12.68
C ALA A 414 8.03 -14.70 13.24
N GLU A 415 9.17 -14.64 12.55
CA GLU A 415 10.25 -13.71 12.92
C GLU A 415 9.87 -12.26 12.60
N MET A 416 9.19 -12.00 11.46
CA MET A 416 8.70 -10.67 11.09
C MET A 416 7.70 -10.12 12.13
N ASP A 417 6.80 -10.96 12.65
CA ASP A 417 5.86 -10.59 13.74
C ASP A 417 6.56 -10.29 15.08
N ARG A 418 7.79 -10.78 15.28
CA ARG A 418 8.56 -10.57 16.52
C ARG A 418 9.32 -9.24 16.53
N VAL A 419 9.53 -8.63 15.37
CA VAL A 419 10.24 -7.34 15.25
C VAL A 419 9.47 -6.28 16.05
N THR A 420 10.15 -5.67 17.02
CA THR A 420 9.66 -4.50 17.77
C THR A 420 10.17 -3.23 17.10
N GLN A 421 9.55 -2.09 17.42
CA GLN A 421 9.98 -0.78 16.92
C GLN A 421 10.34 0.14 18.08
N GLU A 422 11.31 1.04 17.87
CA GLU A 422 11.72 2.03 18.85
C GLU A 422 11.59 3.44 18.27
N VAL A 423 10.61 4.20 18.75
CA VAL A 423 10.32 5.55 18.28
C VAL A 423 10.20 6.51 19.45
N ALA A 424 10.83 7.67 19.36
CA ALA A 424 10.90 8.65 20.44
C ALA A 424 11.42 8.07 21.78
N GLY A 425 12.20 6.97 21.73
CA GLY A 425 12.69 6.24 22.91
C GLY A 425 11.65 5.32 23.57
N THR A 426 10.52 5.06 22.91
CA THR A 426 9.52 4.06 23.30
C THR A 426 9.66 2.82 22.43
N GLU A 427 9.88 1.67 23.06
CA GLU A 427 9.79 0.36 22.40
C GLU A 427 8.33 -0.13 22.40
N TYR A 428 7.82 -0.59 21.25
CA TYR A 428 6.45 -1.08 21.10
C TYR A 428 6.33 -2.15 20.01
N ARG A 429 5.14 -2.76 19.90
CA ARG A 429 4.77 -3.70 18.83
C ARG A 429 3.71 -3.07 17.93
N PRO A 430 3.91 -3.01 16.59
CA PRO A 430 2.90 -2.49 15.69
C PRO A 430 1.71 -3.45 15.57
N TRP A 431 0.58 -2.92 15.07
CA TRP A 431 -0.54 -3.75 14.62
C TRP A 431 -0.11 -4.62 13.42
N MET A 432 -0.35 -5.94 13.48
CA MET A 432 0.10 -6.89 12.47
C MET A 432 -1.02 -7.27 11.50
N ILE A 433 -0.79 -7.13 10.19
CA ILE A 433 -1.72 -7.48 9.12
C ILE A 433 -1.00 -8.35 8.08
N TYR A 434 -1.65 -9.42 7.61
CA TYR A 434 -1.16 -10.24 6.52
C TYR A 434 -2.14 -10.23 5.34
N GLU A 435 -1.64 -9.93 4.15
CA GLU A 435 -2.36 -10.24 2.92
C GLU A 435 -2.07 -11.70 2.54
N ASP A 436 -2.95 -12.63 2.93
CA ASP A 436 -2.76 -14.05 2.62
C ASP A 436 -4.09 -14.75 2.26
N GLY A 437 -4.12 -15.29 1.04
CA GLY A 437 -5.20 -16.08 0.46
C GLY A 437 -4.75 -17.50 0.11
N ARG A 438 -3.75 -18.07 0.81
CA ARG A 438 -3.28 -19.43 0.53
C ARG A 438 -4.44 -20.43 0.55
N PRO A 439 -4.46 -21.44 -0.34
CA PRO A 439 -3.37 -21.92 -1.18
C PRO A 439 -3.31 -21.27 -2.58
N TRP A 440 -3.69 -20.00 -2.75
CA TRP A 440 -3.39 -19.26 -3.98
C TRP A 440 -1.92 -19.49 -4.42
N PRO A 441 -1.64 -19.69 -5.72
CA PRO A 441 -2.54 -19.59 -6.89
C PRO A 441 -3.15 -20.93 -7.35
N ARG A 442 -3.32 -21.92 -6.47
CA ARG A 442 -3.96 -23.21 -6.82
C ARG A 442 -5.31 -22.99 -7.51
N GLU A 443 -5.64 -23.72 -8.58
CA GLU A 443 -6.84 -23.44 -9.41
C GLU A 443 -8.18 -23.32 -8.64
N ASP A 444 -8.38 -24.10 -7.58
CA ASP A 444 -9.59 -24.09 -6.73
C ASP A 444 -9.41 -23.31 -5.42
N TRP A 445 -8.41 -22.42 -5.33
CA TRP A 445 -8.11 -21.62 -4.13
C TRP A 445 -9.35 -20.87 -3.60
N GLU A 446 -10.24 -20.38 -4.47
CA GLU A 446 -11.46 -19.67 -4.07
C GLU A 446 -12.39 -20.53 -3.21
N LEU A 447 -12.31 -21.86 -3.30
CA LEU A 447 -13.06 -22.81 -2.45
C LEU A 447 -12.22 -23.30 -1.27
N ALA A 448 -10.90 -23.31 -1.42
CA ALA A 448 -10.00 -23.96 -0.49
C ALA A 448 -9.40 -23.04 0.57
N SER A 449 -9.28 -21.74 0.24
CA SER A 449 -8.71 -20.77 1.16
C SER A 449 -9.66 -20.53 2.33
N SER A 450 -9.09 -20.60 3.53
CA SER A 450 -9.75 -20.26 4.78
C SER A 450 -9.57 -18.79 5.15
N TYR A 451 -8.60 -18.09 4.54
CA TYR A 451 -8.18 -16.71 4.87
C TYR A 451 -7.83 -16.49 6.35
N ARG A 452 -7.45 -17.57 7.06
CA ARG A 452 -7.17 -17.55 8.52
C ARG A 452 -5.87 -18.24 8.89
N ALA A 453 -5.10 -18.71 7.90
CA ALA A 453 -3.92 -19.53 8.14
C ALA A 453 -2.86 -18.87 9.03
N LEU A 454 -2.71 -17.54 8.96
CA LEU A 454 -1.76 -16.78 9.76
C LEU A 454 -2.38 -16.27 11.05
N ILE A 455 -3.67 -15.88 11.07
CA ILE A 455 -4.38 -15.54 12.32
C ILE A 455 -4.44 -16.75 13.27
N GLU A 456 -4.62 -17.96 12.75
CA GLU A 456 -4.62 -19.19 13.56
C GLU A 456 -3.25 -19.44 14.23
N GLN A 457 -2.15 -18.90 13.66
CA GLN A 457 -0.80 -18.96 14.21
C GLN A 457 -0.46 -17.74 15.09
N HIS A 458 -0.97 -16.57 14.72
CA HIS A 458 -0.76 -15.26 15.33
C HIS A 458 -2.12 -14.60 15.66
N PRO A 459 -2.78 -14.99 16.77
CA PRO A 459 -4.17 -14.57 17.05
C PRO A 459 -4.39 -13.07 17.27
N HIS A 460 -3.33 -12.31 17.50
CA HIS A 460 -3.36 -10.84 17.58
C HIS A 460 -3.33 -10.16 16.20
N SER A 461 -2.98 -10.89 15.15
CA SER A 461 -2.86 -10.35 13.78
C SER A 461 -4.21 -10.31 13.07
N PHE A 462 -4.21 -9.62 11.92
CA PHE A 462 -5.33 -9.53 11.00
C PHE A 462 -4.97 -10.10 9.63
N GLN A 463 -5.97 -10.55 8.86
CA GLN A 463 -5.81 -10.98 7.47
C GLN A 463 -6.84 -10.34 6.55
N TRP A 464 -6.56 -10.28 5.25
CA TRP A 464 -7.57 -9.89 4.27
C TRP A 464 -8.73 -10.88 4.22
N SER A 465 -9.95 -10.35 4.27
CA SER A 465 -11.17 -11.16 4.18
C SER A 465 -11.36 -11.75 2.77
N PRO A 466 -12.20 -12.80 2.60
CA PRO A 466 -12.53 -13.36 1.29
C PRO A 466 -13.20 -12.38 0.30
N ILE A 467 -13.74 -11.25 0.78
CA ILE A 467 -14.38 -10.22 -0.05
C ILE A 467 -13.38 -9.11 -0.42
N THR A 468 -12.45 -8.81 0.49
CA THR A 468 -11.34 -7.87 0.27
C THR A 468 -10.26 -8.48 -0.62
N PHE A 469 -9.96 -9.77 -0.44
CA PHE A 469 -8.89 -10.47 -1.13
C PHE A 469 -9.28 -10.86 -2.56
N ALA A 470 -8.52 -10.34 -3.53
CA ALA A 470 -8.49 -10.65 -4.95
C ALA A 470 -9.85 -10.71 -5.68
N HIS A 471 -9.81 -10.60 -7.01
CA HIS A 471 -10.82 -10.94 -8.03
C HIS A 471 -12.33 -10.64 -7.81
N ASN A 472 -12.73 -9.98 -6.73
CA ASN A 472 -14.12 -9.70 -6.42
C ASN A 472 -14.58 -8.48 -7.20
N THR A 473 -15.64 -8.67 -7.99
CA THR A 473 -16.16 -7.62 -8.85
C THR A 473 -17.66 -7.43 -8.66
N PRO A 474 -18.07 -6.54 -7.74
CA PRO A 474 -19.48 -6.23 -7.49
C PRO A 474 -20.22 -5.59 -8.68
N ALA A 475 -19.50 -5.19 -9.74
CA ALA A 475 -20.11 -4.69 -10.98
C ALA A 475 -20.84 -5.78 -11.79
N LEU A 476 -20.63 -7.06 -11.48
CA LEU A 476 -21.28 -8.18 -12.17
C LEU A 476 -22.63 -8.54 -11.54
N LEU A 477 -23.60 -8.84 -12.40
CA LEU A 477 -24.90 -9.35 -11.97
C LEU A 477 -24.73 -10.68 -11.23
N THR A 478 -25.54 -10.90 -10.20
CA THR A 478 -25.55 -12.01 -9.26
C THR A 478 -24.31 -12.13 -8.38
N PHE A 479 -23.45 -11.12 -8.32
CA PHE A 479 -22.25 -11.13 -7.48
C PHE A 479 -22.63 -11.40 -6.02
N TRP A 480 -23.55 -10.61 -5.46
CA TRP A 480 -23.95 -10.73 -4.05
C TRP A 480 -24.68 -12.04 -3.76
N ALA A 481 -25.51 -12.52 -4.68
CA ALA A 481 -26.16 -13.83 -4.52
C ALA A 481 -25.12 -14.98 -4.52
N THR A 482 -24.12 -14.90 -5.38
CA THR A 482 -23.09 -15.94 -5.56
C THR A 482 -22.06 -15.93 -4.43
N LYS A 483 -21.69 -14.74 -3.94
CA LYS A 483 -20.72 -14.55 -2.86
C LYS A 483 -21.33 -14.62 -1.46
N TRP A 484 -22.66 -14.82 -1.33
CA TRP A 484 -23.35 -14.89 -0.05
C TRP A 484 -22.64 -15.76 1.00
N TRP A 485 -22.18 -16.95 0.62
CA TRP A 485 -21.51 -17.86 1.55
C TRP A 485 -20.19 -17.28 2.10
N ARG A 486 -19.43 -16.53 1.29
CA ARG A 486 -18.22 -15.80 1.75
C ARG A 486 -18.60 -14.59 2.61
N VAL A 487 -19.66 -13.87 2.27
CA VAL A 487 -20.15 -12.76 3.11
C VAL A 487 -20.63 -13.27 4.47
N ARG A 488 -21.27 -14.44 4.51
CA ARG A 488 -21.66 -15.10 5.75
C ARG A 488 -20.45 -15.51 6.58
N GLU A 489 -19.38 -16.02 5.97
CA GLU A 489 -18.13 -16.31 6.68
C GLU A 489 -17.51 -15.05 7.30
N VAL A 490 -17.65 -13.87 6.67
CA VAL A 490 -17.26 -12.60 7.31
C VAL A 490 -18.05 -12.40 8.60
N GLY A 491 -19.37 -12.64 8.61
CA GLY A 491 -20.15 -12.59 9.85
C GLY A 491 -19.68 -13.58 10.93
N GLU A 492 -19.26 -14.78 10.53
CA GLU A 492 -18.89 -15.87 11.46
C GLU A 492 -17.45 -15.79 11.98
N PHE A 493 -16.51 -15.24 11.21
CA PHE A 493 -15.06 -15.30 11.51
C PHE A 493 -14.30 -13.98 11.24
N GLY A 494 -14.99 -12.90 10.93
CA GLY A 494 -14.38 -11.66 10.44
C GLY A 494 -13.74 -10.77 11.50
N GLY A 495 -13.79 -11.10 12.79
CA GLY A 495 -13.29 -10.26 13.88
C GLY A 495 -11.81 -9.92 13.81
N ASN A 496 -11.03 -10.75 13.12
CA ASN A 496 -9.61 -10.54 12.82
C ASN A 496 -9.37 -10.32 11.32
N TRP A 497 -10.35 -9.86 10.55
CA TRP A 497 -10.19 -9.58 9.13
C TRP A 497 -10.20 -8.10 8.80
N LEU A 498 -9.38 -7.71 7.82
CA LEU A 498 -9.65 -6.53 7.01
C LEU A 498 -10.79 -6.85 6.06
N THR A 499 -11.89 -6.11 6.17
CA THR A 499 -13.13 -6.30 5.39
C THR A 499 -13.33 -5.13 4.42
N GLY A 500 -14.46 -5.11 3.70
CA GLY A 500 -14.73 -4.12 2.65
C GLY A 500 -14.73 -4.74 1.25
N VAL A 501 -15.09 -3.93 0.25
CA VAL A 501 -15.16 -4.33 -1.17
C VAL A 501 -14.26 -3.51 -2.08
N ALA A 502 -13.80 -2.35 -1.62
CA ALA A 502 -13.07 -1.39 -2.42
C ALA A 502 -11.66 -1.21 -1.87
N ASN A 503 -10.71 -1.86 -2.53
CA ASN A 503 -9.28 -1.60 -2.41
C ASN A 503 -8.70 -1.40 -3.81
N HIS A 504 -7.43 -1.03 -3.88
CA HIS A 504 -6.75 -0.76 -5.13
C HIS A 504 -6.80 -1.97 -6.10
N ASP A 505 -6.75 -3.20 -5.58
CA ASP A 505 -6.81 -4.43 -6.37
C ASP A 505 -8.21 -4.77 -6.90
N THR A 506 -9.24 -4.68 -6.06
CA THR A 506 -10.60 -5.02 -6.46
C THR A 506 -11.13 -4.01 -7.46
N VAL A 507 -10.84 -2.72 -7.29
CA VAL A 507 -11.21 -1.67 -8.26
C VAL A 507 -10.49 -1.90 -9.60
N ARG A 508 -9.18 -2.19 -9.57
CA ARG A 508 -8.42 -2.57 -10.78
C ARG A 508 -9.05 -3.79 -11.45
N ARG A 509 -9.44 -4.81 -10.69
CA ARG A 509 -10.08 -5.98 -11.28
C ARG A 509 -11.38 -5.59 -12.00
N GLY A 510 -12.13 -4.66 -11.43
CA GLY A 510 -13.30 -4.05 -12.05
C GLY A 510 -13.03 -3.51 -13.44
N THR A 511 -11.95 -2.75 -13.61
CA THR A 511 -11.57 -2.16 -14.91
C THR A 511 -11.08 -3.16 -15.94
N GLN A 512 -10.64 -4.35 -15.53
CA GLN A 512 -10.13 -5.41 -16.41
C GLN A 512 -11.22 -6.30 -17.02
N ILE A 513 -12.47 -6.18 -16.56
CA ILE A 513 -13.58 -6.94 -17.12
C ILE A 513 -13.83 -6.53 -18.56
N ASP A 514 -14.04 -7.48 -19.46
CA ASP A 514 -14.56 -7.19 -20.79
C ASP A 514 -16.09 -7.05 -20.74
N PRO A 515 -16.64 -5.83 -20.80
CA PRO A 515 -18.08 -5.64 -20.69
C PRO A 515 -18.85 -6.12 -21.94
N THR A 516 -18.15 -6.52 -23.00
CA THR A 516 -18.76 -6.92 -24.28
C THR A 516 -19.02 -8.43 -24.40
N VAL A 517 -18.54 -9.23 -23.44
CA VAL A 517 -18.65 -10.70 -23.48
C VAL A 517 -19.93 -11.17 -22.79
N GLU A 518 -20.86 -11.74 -23.57
CA GLU A 518 -22.16 -12.17 -23.03
C GLU A 518 -22.23 -13.67 -22.62
N PHE A 519 -21.27 -14.51 -23.03
CA PHE A 519 -21.44 -15.98 -22.96
C PHE A 519 -20.61 -16.69 -21.88
N ASN A 520 -19.41 -16.19 -21.57
CA ASN A 520 -18.46 -16.87 -20.65
C ASN A 520 -18.26 -16.14 -19.32
N GLN A 521 -19.01 -15.07 -19.09
CA GLN A 521 -18.95 -14.25 -17.89
C GLN A 521 -20.37 -13.87 -17.45
N SER A 522 -20.58 -13.65 -16.16
CA SER A 522 -21.81 -12.99 -15.70
C SER A 522 -21.96 -11.64 -16.40
N PRO A 523 -23.18 -11.24 -16.80
CA PRO A 523 -23.39 -9.94 -17.41
C PRO A 523 -23.10 -8.83 -16.40
N VAL A 524 -22.82 -7.63 -16.90
CA VAL A 524 -22.76 -6.41 -16.09
C VAL A 524 -24.11 -6.18 -15.42
N ASN A 525 -24.10 -5.74 -14.16
CA ASN A 525 -25.31 -5.49 -13.40
C ASN A 525 -26.06 -4.25 -13.95
N PRO A 526 -27.26 -4.42 -14.53
CA PRO A 526 -28.00 -3.33 -15.16
C PRO A 526 -28.71 -2.40 -14.17
N TYR A 527 -28.60 -2.67 -12.86
CA TYR A 527 -29.22 -1.86 -11.81
C TYR A 527 -28.26 -0.85 -11.17
N LEU A 528 -26.97 -0.87 -11.53
CA LEU A 528 -25.96 0.00 -10.93
C LEU A 528 -25.84 1.37 -11.62
N GLY A 529 -25.85 1.43 -12.95
CA GLY A 529 -25.71 2.70 -13.67
C GLY A 529 -26.15 2.63 -15.12
N ASP A 530 -26.30 3.79 -15.74
CA ASP A 530 -26.70 3.93 -17.15
C ASP A 530 -25.53 3.66 -18.12
N ASP A 531 -24.30 3.83 -17.64
CA ASP A 531 -23.06 3.53 -18.37
C ASP A 531 -22.05 2.76 -17.50
N TYR A 532 -20.93 2.35 -18.12
CA TYR A 532 -19.89 1.55 -17.45
C TYR A 532 -19.15 2.34 -16.35
N PRO A 533 -18.73 3.62 -16.55
CA PRO A 533 -18.16 4.42 -15.46
C PRO A 533 -19.06 4.60 -14.24
N GLU A 534 -20.34 4.89 -14.44
CA GLU A 534 -21.31 4.97 -13.35
C GLU A 534 -21.50 3.61 -12.69
N THR A 535 -21.62 2.54 -13.48
CA THR A 535 -21.73 1.17 -12.97
C THR A 535 -20.56 0.79 -12.07
N LEU A 536 -19.32 1.10 -12.48
CA LEU A 536 -18.13 0.82 -11.68
C LEU A 536 -18.13 1.65 -10.39
N SER A 537 -18.45 2.94 -10.49
CA SER A 537 -18.52 3.84 -9.35
C SER A 537 -19.52 3.34 -8.30
N GLU A 538 -20.74 2.99 -8.73
CA GLU A 538 -21.78 2.47 -7.85
C GLU A 538 -21.45 1.06 -7.33
N ALA A 539 -20.71 0.24 -8.08
CA ALA A 539 -20.31 -1.09 -7.61
C ALA A 539 -19.40 -1.03 -6.37
N TYR A 540 -18.47 -0.07 -6.33
CA TYR A 540 -17.45 0.07 -5.29
C TYR A 540 -17.77 1.15 -4.25
N ASP A 541 -18.70 2.06 -4.53
CA ASP A 541 -19.13 3.15 -3.65
C ASP A 541 -20.68 3.29 -3.63
N ASN A 542 -21.39 2.40 -2.91
CA ASN A 542 -22.84 2.49 -2.64
C ASN A 542 -23.19 2.34 -1.14
N ALA A 543 -24.39 2.77 -0.72
CA ALA A 543 -24.78 2.79 0.69
C ALA A 543 -24.90 1.37 1.29
N ALA A 544 -25.39 0.41 0.51
CA ALA A 544 -25.60 -0.96 0.92
C ALA A 544 -24.31 -1.66 1.36
N SER A 545 -23.26 -1.65 0.54
CA SER A 545 -21.97 -2.27 0.89
C SER A 545 -21.30 -1.56 2.05
N SER A 546 -21.30 -0.23 2.05
CA SER A 546 -20.69 0.56 3.13
C SER A 546 -21.37 0.31 4.48
N MET A 547 -22.70 0.37 4.55
CA MET A 547 -23.43 0.07 5.80
C MET A 547 -23.29 -1.40 6.21
N LEU A 548 -23.21 -2.33 5.25
CA LEU A 548 -22.96 -3.74 5.54
C LEU A 548 -21.66 -3.93 6.33
N PHE A 549 -20.55 -3.35 5.86
CA PHE A 549 -19.24 -3.53 6.52
C PHE A 549 -19.05 -2.62 7.73
N HIS A 550 -19.49 -1.36 7.66
CA HIS A 550 -19.24 -0.40 8.73
C HIS A 550 -20.25 -0.52 9.88
N CYS A 551 -21.52 -0.80 9.59
CA CYS A 551 -22.59 -0.76 10.61
C CYS A 551 -23.04 -2.14 11.10
N PHE A 552 -22.65 -3.24 10.43
CA PHE A 552 -23.19 -4.57 10.74
C PHE A 552 -22.13 -5.67 10.88
N LEU A 553 -21.30 -5.90 9.86
CA LEU A 553 -20.32 -7.00 9.85
C LEU A 553 -19.07 -6.71 10.72
N PRO A 554 -18.39 -7.78 11.20
CA PRO A 554 -17.18 -7.68 11.99
C PRO A 554 -15.93 -7.28 11.21
N GLY A 555 -14.81 -7.12 11.93
CA GLY A 555 -13.49 -6.85 11.38
C GLY A 555 -13.13 -5.37 11.28
N VAL A 556 -12.28 -5.01 10.33
CA VAL A 556 -11.88 -3.62 10.06
C VAL A 556 -12.17 -3.30 8.60
N PRO A 557 -13.22 -2.53 8.29
CA PRO A 557 -13.50 -2.13 6.93
C PRO A 557 -12.37 -1.24 6.38
N MET A 558 -11.80 -1.66 5.26
CA MET A 558 -10.85 -0.89 4.47
C MET A 558 -11.57 -0.31 3.25
N ASP A 559 -11.53 1.01 3.12
CA ASP A 559 -11.98 1.72 1.92
C ASP A 559 -10.76 2.20 1.12
N PHE A 560 -10.96 2.54 -0.15
CA PHE A 560 -9.93 3.13 -1.01
C PHE A 560 -10.31 4.54 -1.44
N VAL A 561 -9.39 5.49 -1.29
CA VAL A 561 -9.71 6.91 -1.48
C VAL A 561 -10.18 7.23 -2.91
N HIS A 562 -9.65 6.56 -3.94
CA HIS A 562 -10.13 6.75 -5.32
C HIS A 562 -11.56 6.23 -5.48
N ALA A 563 -11.92 5.10 -4.87
CA ALA A 563 -13.28 4.58 -4.91
C ALA A 563 -14.26 5.53 -4.21
N ASN A 564 -13.90 6.04 -3.03
CA ASN A 564 -14.71 7.00 -2.27
C ASN A 564 -14.96 8.31 -3.02
N MET A 565 -13.98 8.75 -3.81
CA MET A 565 -14.10 9.94 -4.65
C MET A 565 -14.72 9.64 -6.03
N ARG A 566 -15.00 8.37 -6.34
CA ARG A 566 -15.40 7.90 -7.68
C ARG A 566 -14.44 8.37 -8.78
N ALA A 567 -13.16 8.43 -8.43
CA ALA A 567 -12.08 8.85 -9.30
C ALA A 567 -11.47 7.65 -10.04
N PRO A 568 -10.87 7.87 -11.23
CA PRO A 568 -10.21 6.82 -11.99
C PRO A 568 -9.08 6.14 -11.23
N TRP A 569 -8.94 4.84 -11.48
CA TRP A 569 -7.86 4.01 -10.97
C TRP A 569 -7.54 2.90 -11.96
N GLY A 570 -6.26 2.66 -12.24
CA GLY A 570 -5.81 1.65 -13.21
C GLY A 570 -4.29 1.45 -13.16
N PHE A 571 -3.85 0.23 -13.47
CA PHE A 571 -2.46 -0.21 -13.23
C PHE A 571 -1.48 0.41 -14.22
N VAL A 572 -0.57 1.24 -13.71
CA VAL A 572 0.45 1.92 -14.50
C VAL A 572 1.83 1.72 -13.87
N ARG A 573 2.80 1.34 -14.68
CA ARG A 573 4.21 1.24 -14.29
C ARG A 573 5.13 1.60 -15.44
N ASP A 574 5.86 2.71 -15.34
CA ASP A 574 6.80 3.14 -16.39
C ASP A 574 8.22 2.60 -16.21
N THR A 575 8.39 1.72 -15.23
CA THR A 575 9.64 1.13 -14.77
C THR A 575 10.10 -0.09 -15.58
N ASP A 576 9.21 -0.76 -16.31
CA ASP A 576 9.50 -1.98 -17.08
C ASP A 576 9.68 -1.67 -18.58
N PRO A 577 10.92 -1.59 -19.11
CA PRO A 577 11.15 -1.29 -20.52
C PRO A 577 10.79 -2.45 -21.45
N THR A 578 10.77 -3.69 -20.94
CA THR A 578 10.55 -4.87 -21.77
C THR A 578 9.07 -5.07 -22.00
N TRP A 579 8.26 -5.05 -20.94
CA TRP A 579 6.84 -5.42 -21.00
C TRP A 579 5.87 -4.23 -20.91
N ASN A 580 6.34 -2.99 -21.02
CA ASN A 580 5.49 -1.78 -20.96
C ASN A 580 4.23 -1.87 -21.86
N VAL A 581 4.36 -2.27 -23.13
CA VAL A 581 3.24 -2.36 -24.07
C VAL A 581 2.27 -3.46 -23.65
N LYS A 582 2.78 -4.56 -23.05
CA LYS A 582 1.93 -5.64 -22.52
C LYS A 582 1.12 -5.14 -21.32
N VAL A 583 1.77 -4.44 -20.39
CA VAL A 583 1.10 -3.82 -19.23
C VAL A 583 -0.04 -2.92 -19.68
N VAL A 584 0.21 -2.05 -20.65
CA VAL A 584 -0.83 -1.18 -21.24
C VAL A 584 -1.95 -2.01 -21.89
N SER A 585 -1.59 -3.10 -22.57
CA SER A 585 -2.59 -3.98 -23.19
C SER A 585 -3.47 -4.73 -22.20
N ASP A 586 -2.95 -5.08 -21.02
CA ASP A 586 -3.69 -5.73 -19.93
C ASP A 586 -4.74 -4.76 -19.34
N GLU A 587 -4.50 -3.45 -19.44
CA GLU A 587 -5.44 -2.39 -19.08
C GLU A 587 -6.29 -1.88 -20.26
N SER A 588 -6.35 -2.64 -21.37
CA SER A 588 -7.15 -2.28 -22.57
C SER A 588 -8.63 -2.00 -22.31
N LYS A 589 -9.16 -2.51 -21.19
CA LYS A 589 -10.55 -2.30 -20.79
C LYS A 589 -10.79 -1.05 -19.95
N PHE A 590 -9.73 -0.38 -19.49
CA PHE A 590 -9.80 0.88 -18.73
C PHE A 590 -10.67 1.95 -19.41
N CYS A 591 -10.53 2.11 -20.74
CA CYS A 591 -11.29 3.11 -21.50
C CYS A 591 -12.81 2.86 -21.52
N TYR A 592 -13.27 1.62 -21.33
CA TYR A 592 -14.70 1.34 -21.17
C TYR A 592 -15.20 1.85 -19.81
N TRP A 593 -14.44 1.55 -18.76
CA TRP A 593 -14.88 1.63 -17.37
C TRP A 593 -14.57 2.95 -16.68
N GLN A 594 -13.60 3.73 -17.15
CA GLN A 594 -13.09 4.88 -16.40
C GLN A 594 -13.07 6.19 -17.20
N VAL A 595 -13.19 6.12 -18.54
CA VAL A 595 -13.06 7.30 -19.41
C VAL A 595 -14.39 7.60 -20.08
N ARG A 596 -14.99 8.76 -19.77
CA ARG A 596 -16.16 9.29 -20.49
C ARG A 596 -15.71 10.04 -21.75
N ASP A 597 -16.64 10.26 -22.68
CA ASP A 597 -16.33 11.05 -23.89
C ASP A 597 -15.92 12.49 -23.51
N GLU A 598 -16.61 13.09 -22.53
CA GLU A 598 -16.29 14.44 -22.02
C GLU A 598 -14.94 14.52 -21.31
N ASP A 599 -14.55 13.47 -20.57
CA ASP A 599 -13.21 13.38 -19.95
C ASP A 599 -12.12 13.36 -21.02
N PHE A 600 -12.31 12.54 -22.07
CA PHE A 600 -11.35 12.50 -23.17
C PHE A 600 -11.34 13.80 -23.97
N GLU A 601 -12.45 14.53 -24.09
CA GLU A 601 -12.50 15.82 -24.78
C GLU A 601 -11.83 16.95 -23.98
N ASP A 602 -11.69 16.83 -22.65
CA ASP A 602 -11.04 17.83 -21.81
C ASP A 602 -9.53 17.95 -22.10
N ASP A 603 -9.07 19.15 -22.46
CA ASP A 603 -7.67 19.46 -22.79
C ASP A 603 -6.69 19.19 -21.62
N ARG A 604 -7.19 19.07 -20.38
CA ARG A 604 -6.38 18.68 -19.23
C ARG A 604 -5.87 17.24 -19.33
N PHE A 605 -6.66 16.34 -19.91
CA PHE A 605 -6.42 14.90 -19.88
C PHE A 605 -5.95 14.35 -21.22
N PHE A 606 -5.25 13.21 -21.16
CA PHE A 606 -4.77 12.46 -22.32
C PHE A 606 -3.95 13.30 -23.31
N ARG A 607 -3.21 14.30 -22.82
CA ARG A 607 -2.51 15.28 -23.66
C ARG A 607 -1.49 14.61 -24.58
N ARG A 608 -0.73 13.64 -24.06
CA ARG A 608 0.34 12.96 -24.81
C ARG A 608 -0.25 12.02 -25.84
N VAL A 609 -1.28 11.26 -25.46
CA VAL A 609 -2.02 10.38 -26.36
C VAL A 609 -2.69 11.21 -27.48
N LYS A 610 -3.26 12.38 -27.18
CA LYS A 610 -3.80 13.29 -28.19
C LYS A 610 -2.71 13.85 -29.12
N ASP A 611 -1.54 14.20 -28.59
CA ASP A 611 -0.40 14.65 -29.40
C ASP A 611 0.10 13.59 -30.39
N LEU A 612 -0.12 12.30 -30.08
CA LEU A 612 0.14 11.17 -30.99
C LEU A 612 -0.92 11.00 -32.10
N GLY A 613 -2.02 11.76 -32.05
CA GLY A 613 -3.06 11.80 -33.10
C GLY A 613 -4.43 11.26 -32.67
N PHE A 614 -4.60 10.80 -31.43
CA PHE A 614 -5.90 10.30 -30.96
C PHE A 614 -6.88 11.45 -30.68
N ASP A 615 -7.82 11.68 -31.60
CA ASP A 615 -8.80 12.77 -31.51
C ASP A 615 -10.13 12.38 -30.84
N SER A 616 -10.33 11.11 -30.48
CA SER A 616 -11.59 10.66 -29.84
C SER A 616 -11.40 9.43 -28.95
N ARG A 617 -12.28 9.29 -27.94
CA ARG A 617 -12.34 8.10 -27.08
C ARG A 617 -12.58 6.82 -27.87
N GLU A 618 -13.49 6.85 -28.86
CA GLU A 618 -13.79 5.69 -29.71
C GLU A 618 -12.55 5.22 -30.48
N GLY A 619 -11.75 6.16 -31.00
CA GLY A 619 -10.47 5.87 -31.66
C GLY A 619 -9.46 5.23 -30.71
N LEU A 620 -9.30 5.77 -29.51
CA LEU A 620 -8.42 5.22 -28.47
C LEU A 620 -8.84 3.80 -28.08
N LEU A 621 -10.14 3.61 -27.82
CA LEU A 621 -10.72 2.32 -27.45
C LEU A 621 -10.52 1.26 -28.54
N THR A 622 -10.71 1.64 -29.81
CA THR A 622 -10.51 0.74 -30.95
C THR A 622 -9.05 0.28 -31.03
N PHE A 623 -8.11 1.21 -30.86
CA PHE A 623 -6.69 0.90 -30.86
C PHE A 623 -6.31 -0.01 -29.67
N MET A 624 -6.76 0.30 -28.45
CA MET A 624 -6.46 -0.51 -27.25
C MET A 624 -6.95 -1.96 -27.38
N ASN A 625 -8.15 -2.18 -27.93
CA ASN A 625 -8.65 -3.54 -28.18
C ASN A 625 -7.83 -4.27 -29.26
N ALA A 626 -7.37 -3.56 -30.29
CA ALA A 626 -6.50 -4.12 -31.31
C ALA A 626 -5.11 -4.45 -30.76
N LEU A 627 -4.56 -3.58 -29.90
CA LEU A 627 -3.28 -3.77 -29.22
C LEU A 627 -3.32 -5.03 -28.35
N SER A 628 -4.34 -5.17 -27.48
CA SER A 628 -4.53 -6.37 -26.65
C SER A 628 -4.66 -7.64 -27.50
N SER A 629 -5.42 -7.58 -28.60
CA SER A 629 -5.54 -8.71 -29.54
C SER A 629 -4.20 -9.05 -30.21
N ALA A 630 -3.39 -8.05 -30.54
CA ALA A 630 -2.08 -8.24 -31.16
C ALA A 630 -1.12 -8.91 -30.18
N VAL A 631 -1.03 -8.45 -28.92
CA VAL A 631 -0.21 -9.07 -27.87
C VAL A 631 -0.52 -10.57 -27.74
N GLY A 632 -1.80 -10.93 -27.61
CA GLY A 632 -2.21 -12.33 -27.49
C GLY A 632 -1.96 -13.17 -28.74
N ALA A 633 -1.96 -12.58 -29.93
CA ALA A 633 -1.75 -13.29 -31.19
C ALA A 633 -0.27 -13.50 -31.54
N THR A 634 0.62 -12.61 -31.08
CA THR A 634 2.05 -12.63 -31.44
C THR A 634 2.94 -13.16 -30.34
N ASP A 635 2.40 -13.47 -29.15
CA ASP A 635 3.18 -13.79 -27.96
C ASP A 635 4.14 -12.65 -27.60
N TYR A 636 3.65 -11.41 -27.73
CA TYR A 636 4.37 -10.17 -27.46
C TYR A 636 5.63 -9.91 -28.34
N ASP A 637 5.59 -10.31 -29.61
CA ASP A 637 6.59 -9.84 -30.59
C ASP A 637 6.20 -8.43 -31.11
N LEU A 638 6.89 -7.38 -30.62
CA LEU A 638 6.57 -5.98 -30.92
C LEU A 638 6.66 -5.63 -32.42
N ASP A 639 7.64 -6.18 -33.14
CA ASP A 639 7.78 -5.93 -34.59
C ASP A 639 6.61 -6.53 -35.36
N VAL A 640 6.18 -7.74 -34.98
CA VAL A 640 5.01 -8.39 -35.59
C VAL A 640 3.72 -7.67 -35.19
N MET A 641 3.60 -7.21 -33.94
CA MET A 641 2.47 -6.40 -33.48
C MET A 641 2.34 -5.11 -34.29
N ALA A 642 3.44 -4.37 -34.45
CA ALA A 642 3.47 -3.13 -35.22
C ALA A 642 3.06 -3.37 -36.69
N ALA A 643 3.57 -4.44 -37.31
CA ALA A 643 3.19 -4.82 -38.66
C ALA A 643 1.70 -5.21 -38.78
N MET A 644 1.13 -5.88 -37.76
CA MET A 644 -0.30 -6.21 -37.72
C MET A 644 -1.17 -4.96 -37.56
N LEU A 645 -0.80 -4.06 -36.66
CA LEU A 645 -1.55 -2.83 -36.36
C LEU A 645 -1.47 -1.82 -37.51
N SER A 646 -0.37 -1.81 -38.27
CA SER A 646 -0.23 -0.99 -39.50
C SER A 646 -1.26 -1.33 -40.60
N ALA A 647 -1.89 -2.51 -40.53
CA ALA A 647 -2.96 -2.86 -41.46
C ALA A 647 -4.30 -2.18 -41.15
N MET A 648 -4.42 -1.52 -39.99
CA MET A 648 -5.60 -0.78 -39.56
C MET A 648 -5.43 0.72 -39.81
N ASP A 649 -6.56 1.40 -40.03
CA ASP A 649 -6.61 2.87 -40.04
C ASP A 649 -6.56 3.35 -38.60
N GLN A 650 -5.37 3.75 -38.14
CA GLN A 650 -5.08 4.06 -36.75
C GLN A 650 -4.24 5.35 -36.64
N PRO A 651 -4.33 6.11 -35.53
CA PRO A 651 -3.82 7.48 -35.51
C PRO A 651 -2.29 7.65 -35.52
N LEU A 652 -1.53 6.61 -35.17
CA LEU A 652 -0.07 6.64 -35.10
C LEU A 652 0.63 6.56 -36.49
N GLY A 653 -0.13 6.42 -37.59
CA GLY A 653 0.38 6.40 -38.98
C GLY A 653 0.35 5.05 -39.72
N ASP A 654 0.79 5.02 -40.98
CA ASP A 654 0.59 3.86 -41.87
C ASP A 654 1.65 2.74 -41.73
N ASP A 655 2.83 3.04 -41.16
CA ASP A 655 3.98 2.12 -41.06
C ASP A 655 4.54 2.14 -39.63
N LEU A 656 3.83 1.49 -38.70
CA LEU A 656 4.25 1.42 -37.29
C LEU A 656 5.51 0.58 -37.10
N SER A 657 6.32 1.00 -36.15
CA SER A 657 7.46 0.27 -35.60
C SER A 657 7.24 -0.11 -34.14
N ALA A 658 8.09 -0.99 -33.59
CA ALA A 658 8.11 -1.29 -32.16
C ALA A 658 8.26 -0.01 -31.31
N ALA A 659 9.12 0.92 -31.74
CA ALA A 659 9.34 2.19 -31.05
C ALA A 659 8.09 3.09 -31.00
N ASP A 660 7.22 3.03 -32.01
CA ASP A 660 5.95 3.78 -31.98
C ASP A 660 4.99 3.19 -30.95
N LEU A 661 4.97 1.86 -30.78
CA LEU A 661 4.17 1.20 -29.75
C LEU A 661 4.70 1.48 -28.33
N GLU A 662 6.02 1.49 -28.15
CA GLU A 662 6.66 1.88 -26.90
C GLU A 662 6.34 3.34 -26.54
N ALA A 663 6.49 4.25 -27.50
CA ALA A 663 6.17 5.67 -27.31
C ALA A 663 4.70 5.88 -26.94
N TYR A 664 3.78 5.14 -27.58
CA TYR A 664 2.39 5.10 -27.18
C TYR A 664 2.20 4.58 -25.75
N GLY A 665 2.88 3.48 -25.39
CA GLY A 665 2.79 2.88 -24.07
C GLY A 665 3.16 3.86 -22.95
N TYR A 666 4.28 4.57 -23.09
CA TYR A 666 4.68 5.60 -22.13
C TYR A 666 3.74 6.80 -22.10
N ALA A 667 3.26 7.26 -23.27
CA ALA A 667 2.30 8.35 -23.33
C ALA A 667 1.01 8.00 -22.58
N TRP A 668 0.49 6.79 -22.81
CA TRP A 668 -0.72 6.29 -22.16
C TRP A 668 -0.56 6.16 -20.64
N MET A 669 0.53 5.55 -20.15
CA MET A 669 0.74 5.36 -18.71
C MET A 669 0.85 6.69 -17.97
N ARG A 670 1.61 7.66 -18.53
CA ARG A 670 1.75 9.00 -17.96
C ARG A 670 0.41 9.76 -17.95
N ASP A 671 -0.35 9.67 -19.03
CA ASP A 671 -1.65 10.33 -19.12
C ASP A 671 -2.70 9.69 -18.18
N VAL A 672 -2.67 8.37 -17.98
CA VAL A 672 -3.55 7.68 -17.01
C VAL A 672 -3.17 8.02 -15.58
N HIS A 673 -1.87 8.11 -15.26
CA HIS A 673 -1.41 8.58 -13.96
C HIS A 673 -1.89 10.02 -13.67
N ASP A 674 -1.72 10.93 -14.62
CA ASP A 674 -2.23 12.31 -14.52
C ASP A 674 -3.77 12.31 -14.33
N PHE A 675 -4.50 11.52 -15.12
CA PHE A 675 -5.96 11.40 -15.06
C PHE A 675 -6.46 10.86 -13.69
N ALA A 676 -5.71 9.96 -13.08
CA ALA A 676 -6.04 9.40 -11.77
C ALA A 676 -5.79 10.38 -10.60
N ASN A 677 -5.13 11.52 -10.81
CA ASN A 677 -4.85 12.47 -9.73
C ASN A 677 -6.14 13.04 -9.10
N LEU A 678 -6.34 12.82 -7.80
CA LEU A 678 -7.54 13.22 -7.06
C LEU A 678 -7.78 14.73 -7.03
N GLY A 679 -6.75 15.54 -7.26
CA GLY A 679 -6.88 17.00 -7.40
C GLY A 679 -7.88 17.40 -8.48
N HIS A 680 -8.02 16.60 -9.54
CA HIS A 680 -8.95 16.86 -10.64
C HIS A 680 -10.42 16.59 -10.29
N TRP A 681 -10.68 15.78 -9.27
CA TRP A 681 -11.99 15.23 -8.95
C TRP A 681 -12.63 15.88 -7.71
N ARG A 682 -11.95 16.85 -7.06
CA ARG A 682 -12.41 17.49 -5.81
C ARG A 682 -13.74 18.23 -5.94
N ASP A 683 -13.94 18.90 -7.07
CA ASP A 683 -15.14 19.74 -7.30
C ASP A 683 -16.37 18.93 -7.72
N GLU A 684 -16.19 17.65 -8.06
CA GLU A 684 -17.25 16.72 -8.49
C GLU A 684 -17.87 15.93 -7.32
N GLN A 685 -17.38 16.16 -6.10
CA GLN A 685 -17.82 15.43 -4.92
C GLN A 685 -19.20 15.92 -4.44
N ASP A 686 -20.14 14.99 -4.37
CA ASP A 686 -21.50 15.24 -3.91
C ASP A 686 -21.57 15.41 -2.39
N ASP A 687 -22.29 16.45 -1.93
CA ASP A 687 -22.34 16.81 -0.52
C ASP A 687 -23.12 15.79 0.31
N GLU A 688 -24.27 15.30 -0.18
CA GLU A 688 -25.12 14.34 0.53
C GLU A 688 -24.43 12.97 0.66
N ARG A 689 -23.88 12.46 -0.45
CA ARG A 689 -23.12 11.20 -0.47
C ARG A 689 -21.94 11.24 0.48
N THR A 690 -21.10 12.27 0.39
CA THR A 690 -19.87 12.35 1.20
C THR A 690 -20.16 12.59 2.68
N ALA A 691 -21.22 13.33 3.01
CA ALA A 691 -21.68 13.49 4.39
C ALA A 691 -22.16 12.15 4.97
N PHE A 692 -23.00 11.42 4.22
CA PHE A 692 -23.49 10.10 4.62
C PHE A 692 -22.36 9.09 4.83
N ARG A 693 -21.33 9.11 3.97
CA ARG A 693 -20.14 8.25 4.14
C ARG A 693 -19.41 8.52 5.45
N LEU A 694 -19.22 9.80 5.79
CA LEU A 694 -18.62 10.18 7.06
C LEU A 694 -19.49 9.71 8.23
N GLU A 695 -20.81 9.92 8.17
CA GLU A 695 -21.75 9.46 9.20
C GLU A 695 -21.71 7.94 9.39
N THR A 696 -21.59 7.18 8.29
CA THR A 696 -21.47 5.71 8.32
C THR A 696 -20.23 5.26 9.09
N ARG A 697 -19.10 5.95 8.95
CA ARG A 697 -17.87 5.65 9.70
C ARG A 697 -17.98 6.07 11.16
N GLU A 698 -18.55 7.24 11.44
CA GLU A 698 -18.78 7.69 12.82
C GLU A 698 -19.75 6.75 13.56
N PHE A 699 -20.75 6.20 12.87
CA PHE A 699 -21.65 5.18 13.43
C PHE A 699 -20.88 3.96 13.97
N ARG A 700 -19.82 3.54 13.26
CA ARG A 700 -18.95 2.44 13.66
C ARG A 700 -18.07 2.83 14.84
N HIS A 701 -17.48 4.02 14.81
CA HIS A 701 -16.66 4.55 15.90
C HIS A 701 -17.41 4.63 17.23
N ASP A 702 -18.71 4.93 17.19
CA ASP A 702 -19.57 4.94 18.38
C ASP A 702 -19.90 3.52 18.90
N ARG A 703 -19.52 2.47 18.15
CA ARG A 703 -19.87 1.06 18.41
C ARG A 703 -18.69 0.12 18.17
N PRO A 704 -17.60 0.25 18.96
CA PRO A 704 -16.42 -0.59 18.79
C PRO A 704 -16.71 -2.09 18.95
N TRP A 705 -17.80 -2.47 19.63
CA TRP A 705 -18.27 -3.85 19.73
C TRP A 705 -18.61 -4.48 18.37
N LEU A 706 -18.86 -3.67 17.34
CA LEU A 706 -19.09 -4.15 15.98
C LEU A 706 -17.89 -4.88 15.39
N LEU A 707 -16.68 -4.68 15.92
CA LEU A 707 -15.48 -5.38 15.49
C LEU A 707 -15.56 -6.89 15.72
N ALA A 708 -16.21 -7.36 16.79
CA ALA A 708 -16.28 -8.77 17.15
C ALA A 708 -17.19 -9.59 16.21
N ASP A 709 -16.92 -10.89 16.05
CA ASP A 709 -17.78 -11.83 15.29
C ASP A 709 -19.25 -11.77 15.72
N LEU A 710 -20.16 -12.19 14.84
CA LEU A 710 -21.57 -12.35 15.18
C LEU A 710 -21.75 -13.47 16.21
N ASP A 711 -22.50 -13.21 17.28
CA ASP A 711 -22.84 -14.23 18.27
C ASP A 711 -23.92 -15.17 17.71
N ALA A 712 -23.61 -16.45 17.55
CA ALA A 712 -24.55 -17.41 16.96
C ALA A 712 -25.82 -17.65 17.79
N ASP A 713 -25.83 -17.31 19.08
CA ASP A 713 -26.99 -17.47 19.95
C ASP A 713 -27.89 -16.22 20.00
N ASP A 714 -27.32 -15.02 19.81
CA ASP A 714 -28.01 -13.73 19.98
C ASP A 714 -28.14 -12.90 18.69
N ASP A 715 -27.25 -13.07 17.72
CA ASP A 715 -27.23 -12.36 16.45
C ASP A 715 -27.81 -13.20 15.30
N TYR A 716 -28.20 -12.54 14.22
CA TYR A 716 -28.76 -13.17 13.03
C TYR A 716 -28.36 -12.42 11.76
N PHE A 717 -27.96 -13.15 10.73
CA PHE A 717 -27.64 -12.56 9.44
C PHE A 717 -27.99 -13.52 8.30
N THR A 718 -28.79 -13.03 7.36
CA THR A 718 -29.26 -13.83 6.23
C THR A 718 -29.57 -12.95 5.02
N TYR A 719 -30.03 -13.58 3.94
CA TYR A 719 -30.68 -12.89 2.83
C TYR A 719 -32.07 -13.47 2.57
N ARG A 720 -32.97 -12.66 2.00
CA ARG A 720 -34.32 -13.12 1.61
C ARG A 720 -34.23 -14.16 0.49
N HIS A 721 -34.72 -15.37 0.75
CA HIS A 721 -34.75 -16.47 -0.21
C HIS A 721 -36.18 -17.04 -0.40
N PRO A 722 -36.64 -17.27 -1.65
CA PRO A 722 -35.96 -16.98 -2.92
C PRO A 722 -35.75 -15.47 -3.15
N THR A 723 -34.79 -15.10 -4.01
CA THR A 723 -34.45 -13.69 -4.27
C THR A 723 -35.58 -12.93 -4.98
N ASP A 724 -36.35 -13.60 -5.84
CA ASP A 724 -37.53 -13.03 -6.53
C ASP A 724 -37.28 -11.65 -7.19
N GLY A 725 -36.06 -11.42 -7.69
CA GLY A 725 -35.65 -10.19 -8.37
C GLY A 725 -34.79 -9.23 -7.54
N THR A 726 -34.58 -9.51 -6.26
CA THR A 726 -33.80 -8.67 -5.33
C THR A 726 -32.95 -9.51 -4.37
N VAL A 727 -31.67 -9.18 -4.23
CA VAL A 727 -30.77 -9.73 -3.20
C VAL A 727 -30.84 -8.82 -1.98
N LEU A 728 -31.85 -9.05 -1.13
CA LEU A 728 -32.02 -8.32 0.13
C LEU A 728 -31.25 -9.02 1.25
N TYR A 729 -30.16 -8.41 1.73
CA TYR A 729 -29.49 -8.82 2.96
C TYR A 729 -30.16 -8.15 4.14
N TYR A 730 -30.30 -8.88 5.25
CA TYR A 730 -30.78 -8.31 6.51
C TYR A 730 -30.21 -9.07 7.70
N GLY A 731 -30.13 -8.39 8.83
CA GLY A 731 -29.60 -8.98 10.04
C GLY A 731 -29.98 -8.23 11.30
N PHE A 732 -29.93 -8.94 12.41
CA PHE A 732 -30.23 -8.44 13.75
C PHE A 732 -28.99 -8.66 14.62
N ARG A 733 -28.55 -7.62 15.33
CA ARG A 733 -27.35 -7.66 16.16
C ARG A 733 -27.60 -7.05 17.53
N THR A 734 -27.07 -7.65 18.58
CA THR A 734 -27.20 -7.15 19.96
C THR A 734 -25.83 -6.80 20.54
N ALA A 735 -25.70 -5.59 21.09
CA ALA A 735 -24.51 -5.18 21.82
C ALA A 735 -24.35 -6.07 23.08
N PRO A 736 -23.14 -6.55 23.37
CA PRO A 736 -22.92 -7.49 24.47
C PRO A 736 -23.27 -6.88 25.83
N ASP A 737 -24.00 -7.65 26.67
CA ASP A 737 -24.27 -7.29 28.07
C ASP A 737 -22.96 -7.30 28.88
N ARG A 738 -22.36 -6.16 29.23
CA ARG A 738 -21.18 -6.14 30.14
C ARG A 738 -21.27 -5.14 31.29
N GLY A 739 -20.90 -5.67 32.46
CA GLY A 739 -20.96 -5.04 33.78
C GLY A 739 -19.78 -4.15 34.14
N ASP A 740 -19.24 -3.38 33.20
CA ASP A 740 -18.29 -2.30 33.49
C ASP A 740 -18.83 -0.95 32.99
N ALA A 741 -18.68 0.09 33.81
CA ALA A 741 -19.60 1.22 33.86
C ALA A 741 -19.30 2.38 32.88
N THR A 742 -18.48 2.16 31.85
CA THR A 742 -17.96 3.24 30.99
C THR A 742 -18.53 3.27 29.58
N ASP A 743 -19.24 2.23 29.15
CA ASP A 743 -19.92 2.20 27.85
C ASP A 743 -21.44 2.33 28.02
N SER A 744 -22.04 3.30 27.33
CA SER A 744 -23.47 3.62 27.42
C SER A 744 -24.37 2.78 26.50
N THR A 745 -23.78 1.85 25.73
CA THR A 745 -24.49 1.07 24.69
C THR A 745 -24.96 -0.32 25.13
N GLY A 746 -24.79 -0.70 26.41
CA GLY A 746 -25.17 -2.03 26.90
C GLY A 746 -26.63 -2.40 26.59
N GLY A 747 -26.81 -3.46 25.80
CA GLY A 747 -28.11 -3.94 25.36
C GLY A 747 -28.70 -3.25 24.12
N GLU A 748 -28.00 -2.30 23.47
CA GLU A 748 -28.39 -1.74 22.18
C GLU A 748 -28.62 -2.87 21.16
N GLN A 749 -29.67 -2.75 20.37
CA GLN A 749 -29.99 -3.68 19.28
C GLN A 749 -29.99 -2.94 17.95
N LEU A 750 -29.43 -3.57 16.93
CA LEU A 750 -29.39 -3.08 15.55
C LEU A 750 -30.18 -4.03 14.65
N LEU A 751 -30.97 -3.46 13.74
CA LEU A 751 -31.61 -4.18 12.66
C LEU A 751 -31.14 -3.55 11.34
N PHE A 752 -30.44 -4.33 10.53
CA PHE A 752 -29.87 -3.94 9.26
C PHE A 752 -30.71 -4.51 8.11
N ALA A 753 -30.92 -3.73 7.05
CA ALA A 753 -31.41 -4.22 5.77
C ALA A 753 -30.78 -3.46 4.61
N ALA A 754 -30.37 -4.19 3.58
CA ALA A 754 -29.73 -3.64 2.39
C ALA A 754 -30.16 -4.36 1.12
N ASN A 755 -30.61 -3.59 0.13
CA ASN A 755 -30.80 -4.10 -1.21
C ASN A 755 -29.44 -4.12 -1.91
N MET A 756 -28.77 -5.26 -1.86
CA MET A 756 -27.42 -5.42 -2.41
C MET A 756 -27.42 -5.49 -3.94
N GLU A 757 -28.54 -5.94 -4.53
CA GLU A 757 -28.67 -6.11 -5.97
C GLU A 757 -30.14 -6.26 -6.38
N GLY A 758 -30.59 -5.56 -7.43
CA GLY A 758 -31.86 -5.87 -8.12
C GLY A 758 -32.92 -4.78 -8.04
N VAL A 759 -34.19 -5.16 -8.18
CA VAL A 759 -35.30 -4.20 -8.19
C VAL A 759 -35.57 -3.61 -6.79
N PRO A 760 -36.16 -2.41 -6.70
CA PRO A 760 -36.53 -1.82 -5.41
C PRO A 760 -37.41 -2.71 -4.55
N VAL A 761 -37.22 -2.63 -3.23
CA VAL A 761 -37.92 -3.49 -2.25
C VAL A 761 -38.34 -2.71 -1.01
N GLU A 762 -39.59 -2.87 -0.59
CA GLU A 762 -40.08 -2.31 0.67
C GLU A 762 -39.65 -3.18 1.86
N VAL A 763 -39.11 -2.55 2.91
CA VAL A 763 -38.68 -3.19 4.15
C VAL A 763 -39.11 -2.38 5.37
N SER A 764 -39.28 -3.07 6.49
CA SER A 764 -39.59 -2.53 7.82
C SER A 764 -39.23 -3.57 8.88
N PRO A 765 -39.11 -3.19 10.16
CA PRO A 765 -38.90 -4.18 11.22
C PRO A 765 -39.95 -5.31 11.24
N ALA A 766 -41.21 -4.99 10.95
CA ALA A 766 -42.28 -5.99 10.87
C ALA A 766 -42.09 -6.99 9.73
N THR A 767 -41.78 -6.52 8.53
CA THR A 767 -41.58 -7.39 7.36
C THR A 767 -40.32 -8.24 7.51
N LEU A 768 -39.25 -7.71 8.13
CA LEU A 768 -38.02 -8.46 8.37
C LEU A 768 -38.20 -9.51 9.47
N ALA A 769 -39.01 -9.22 10.50
CA ALA A 769 -39.40 -10.21 11.50
C ALA A 769 -40.24 -11.34 10.87
N ASP A 770 -41.13 -11.02 9.92
CA ASP A 770 -41.89 -12.02 9.17
C ASP A 770 -40.97 -12.87 8.27
N ASP A 771 -39.99 -12.26 7.60
CA ASP A 771 -38.97 -12.97 6.81
C ASP A 771 -38.15 -13.93 7.70
N ALA A 772 -37.72 -13.46 8.87
CA ALA A 772 -36.95 -14.24 9.85
C ALA A 772 -37.77 -15.39 10.44
N ALA A 773 -39.08 -15.22 10.65
CA ALA A 773 -39.95 -16.25 11.23
C ALA A 773 -40.04 -17.53 10.38
N GLY A 774 -39.66 -17.48 9.10
CA GLY A 774 -39.53 -18.63 8.21
C GLY A 774 -38.28 -19.49 8.45
N ASP A 775 -37.28 -18.97 9.14
CA ASP A 775 -36.03 -19.65 9.48
C ASP A 775 -36.08 -20.18 10.92
N ALA A 776 -35.84 -21.48 11.08
CA ALA A 776 -35.87 -22.14 12.39
C ALA A 776 -34.71 -21.71 13.31
N ASN A 777 -33.66 -21.11 12.75
CA ASN A 777 -32.49 -20.64 13.49
C ASN A 777 -32.52 -19.13 13.76
N ALA A 778 -33.55 -18.41 13.30
CA ALA A 778 -33.64 -16.98 13.55
C ALA A 778 -34.09 -16.70 15.00
N PRO A 779 -33.49 -15.70 15.68
CA PRO A 779 -34.01 -15.17 16.93
C PRO A 779 -35.35 -14.45 16.70
N ALA A 780 -36.09 -14.23 17.77
CA ALA A 780 -37.32 -13.44 17.69
C ALA A 780 -36.97 -11.96 17.49
N VAL A 781 -37.09 -11.47 16.26
CA VAL A 781 -36.89 -10.05 15.93
C VAL A 781 -38.05 -9.22 16.48
N PRO A 782 -37.82 -8.24 17.37
CA PRO A 782 -38.85 -7.33 17.86
C PRO A 782 -39.48 -6.52 16.72
N THR A 783 -40.75 -6.13 16.85
CA THR A 783 -41.44 -5.32 15.83
C THR A 783 -41.72 -3.89 16.30
N ASP A 784 -41.42 -3.56 17.56
CA ASP A 784 -41.63 -2.28 18.20
C ASP A 784 -40.36 -1.75 18.88
N GLY A 785 -40.32 -0.44 19.12
CA GLY A 785 -39.17 0.24 19.77
C GLY A 785 -37.99 0.52 18.84
N TRP A 786 -38.15 0.31 17.54
CA TRP A 786 -37.16 0.65 16.52
C TRP A 786 -37.27 2.12 16.09
N GLU A 787 -36.12 2.76 15.93
CA GLU A 787 -35.97 4.09 15.34
C GLU A 787 -34.92 4.02 14.21
N PRO A 788 -35.12 4.69 13.06
CA PRO A 788 -34.08 4.76 12.04
C PRO A 788 -32.83 5.43 12.63
N ALA A 789 -31.70 4.75 12.53
CA ALA A 789 -30.41 5.23 13.05
C ALA A 789 -29.50 5.72 11.91
N LEU A 790 -29.57 5.06 10.76
CA LEU A 790 -28.89 5.48 9.54
C LEU A 790 -29.71 5.06 8.32
N VAL A 791 -29.95 5.98 7.39
CA VAL A 791 -30.78 5.77 6.19
C VAL A 791 -29.99 6.22 4.98
N ALA A 792 -29.91 5.38 3.95
CA ALA A 792 -29.20 5.72 2.73
C ALA A 792 -29.79 6.98 2.05
N PRO A 793 -28.95 7.83 1.41
CA PRO A 793 -29.41 8.96 0.61
C PRO A 793 -30.46 8.56 -0.43
N GLY A 794 -31.47 9.41 -0.63
CA GLY A 794 -32.56 9.17 -1.58
C GLY A 794 -33.65 8.16 -1.14
N VAL A 795 -33.54 7.55 0.04
CA VAL A 795 -34.61 6.72 0.62
C VAL A 795 -35.63 7.62 1.33
N GLU A 796 -36.87 7.66 0.83
CA GLU A 796 -37.93 8.45 1.43
C GLU A 796 -38.49 7.80 2.70
N GLU A 797 -38.53 8.56 3.81
CA GLU A 797 -39.28 8.17 5.00
C GLU A 797 -40.80 8.25 4.73
N PRO A 798 -41.61 7.34 5.31
CA PRO A 798 -43.04 7.27 5.00
C PRO A 798 -43.80 8.52 5.46
N ASP A 799 -44.56 9.12 4.53
CA ASP A 799 -45.41 10.28 4.86
C ASP A 799 -46.60 9.89 5.76
N GLY A 800 -47.17 10.89 6.44
CA GLY A 800 -48.26 10.69 7.40
C GLY A 800 -49.56 10.09 6.85
N SER A 801 -49.66 9.77 5.55
CA SER A 801 -50.80 9.12 4.92
C SER A 801 -50.63 7.61 4.73
N THR A 802 -49.40 7.09 4.64
CA THR A 802 -49.02 5.66 4.66
C THR A 802 -48.65 5.16 6.08
N ALA A 803 -48.30 6.07 6.98
CA ALA A 803 -47.88 5.80 8.37
C ALA A 803 -48.89 5.05 9.27
N ALA A 804 -50.16 4.90 8.87
CA ALA A 804 -51.19 4.32 9.74
C ALA A 804 -51.09 2.79 9.93
N SER A 805 -50.40 2.07 9.04
CA SER A 805 -50.23 0.60 9.13
C SER A 805 -48.79 0.11 9.25
N ASN A 806 -47.80 0.85 8.77
CA ASN A 806 -46.37 0.50 8.89
C ASN A 806 -45.48 1.76 8.90
N PRO A 807 -45.32 2.44 10.06
CA PRO A 807 -44.68 3.76 10.14
C PRO A 807 -43.16 3.76 9.94
N LEU A 808 -42.53 2.60 9.83
CA LEU A 808 -41.08 2.44 9.62
C LEU A 808 -40.76 1.76 8.28
N ALA A 809 -41.75 1.68 7.38
CA ALA A 809 -41.54 1.12 6.05
C ALA A 809 -40.74 2.09 5.17
N VAL A 810 -39.69 1.59 4.53
CA VAL A 810 -38.88 2.31 3.55
C VAL A 810 -38.70 1.47 2.29
N GLU A 811 -38.63 2.11 1.12
CA GLU A 811 -38.31 1.45 -0.14
C GLU A 811 -36.80 1.57 -0.42
N LEU A 812 -36.12 0.44 -0.51
CA LEU A 812 -34.69 0.38 -0.82
C LEU A 812 -34.49 0.10 -2.31
N ALA A 813 -33.98 1.10 -3.03
CA ALA A 813 -33.44 0.91 -4.39
C ALA A 813 -32.15 0.07 -4.37
N ASN A 814 -31.67 -0.34 -5.55
CA ASN A 814 -30.39 -1.04 -5.68
C ASN A 814 -29.27 -0.22 -5.02
N GLY A 815 -28.46 -0.85 -4.15
CA GLY A 815 -27.37 -0.17 -3.46
C GLY A 815 -27.80 0.69 -2.27
N ALA A 816 -29.09 0.70 -1.90
CA ALA A 816 -29.59 1.40 -0.72
C ALA A 816 -29.75 0.48 0.50
N ALA A 817 -29.64 1.07 1.70
CA ALA A 817 -29.74 0.36 2.96
C ALA A 817 -30.32 1.24 4.08
N VAL A 818 -30.68 0.59 5.17
CA VAL A 818 -31.18 1.20 6.41
C VAL A 818 -30.70 0.39 7.61
N VAL A 819 -30.37 1.09 8.68
CA VAL A 819 -30.13 0.52 10.01
C VAL A 819 -31.12 1.16 10.98
N TRP A 820 -31.89 0.33 11.67
CA TRP A 820 -32.67 0.76 12.82
C TRP A 820 -31.94 0.41 14.11
N ARG A 821 -32.10 1.27 15.13
CA ARG A 821 -31.63 1.06 16.49
C ARG A 821 -32.81 0.86 17.44
N ARG A 822 -32.61 0.03 18.46
CA ARG A 822 -33.54 -0.18 19.58
C ARG A 822 -32.77 -0.31 20.88
N ASP A 823 -33.19 0.41 21.91
CA ASP A 823 -32.71 0.25 23.29
C ASP A 823 -33.83 -0.47 24.10
N PRO A 824 -33.68 -1.77 24.42
CA PRO A 824 -34.75 -2.64 24.94
C PRO A 824 -35.40 -2.27 26.29
#